data_AF-A0A7I8V466-F1
#
_entry.id   AF-A0A7I8V466-F1
#
_cell.length_a   1.000
_cell.length_b   1.000
_cell.length_c   1.000
_cell.angle_alpha   90.00
_cell.angle_beta   90.00
_cell.angle_gamma   90.00
#
_symmetry.space_group_name_H-M   'P 1'
#
loop_
_entity.id
_entity.type
_entity.pdbx_description
1 polymer ?
#
loop_
_entity_poly.entity_id
_entity_poly.type
_entity_poly.pdbx_seq_one_letter_code
_entity_poly.pdbx_strand_id
1 'polypeptide(L)'
;MEFISKNKITSSKLPSANDKSKGNEIQKKRSKTSTAEQTSSLTKGSLEGDREKSPVLINRNLIKSSLLLVLGTSFLFGLNVNLENNLKEEIKTFFIKKLKDLRRDEQFVRDKSETFLYALSIFYIIGGILGTVGSFILADIFGRIFAISFTQIFILIGCSITGFSVFQSSPWWLVLGKFFIGLHSGFSLVLAPVSLSEISPFNLRGTSICIHQLAITVGMIISSILSLEPLFGNDKLWPYSIVMQIVPGFMVLIAVNYLPETPRHLYLTIYDKQRAKESLRYYRKKSDVGGELEEMELERAHKLIRKEDGTNSFKRPNPFERRWILPSSDFRELISNCAFRRLIFIGMALLIIQQVAFLNLGSIFFNNSYIKRNVNEVMYKWGGIGTYFISLISTVSFLPLVDFVGRRRMIVVPISVMLIVYSVNLIFVVSECKSAECGYSILLLKNIYTTAYSIGIGPVAWISLPELFQQDGIHLLRQSFSSFGNTDTIAYLDLPKAMVKPKRHGAGGKRKKKQSIVSNLTKKQKTHWKQFGEAHPADEKSSSKVTKFNRISSRDLQTQQNIASSSSSESEEDEQTAYKELLSNLRPSYVKKLNEFEETEENIDTDLEEDRDDDIEEEEEEEEKDTEDDNESVSEEIEQKEGSDDEKSENEDAQNDSNDESEKEEIDKNDYRFEDSEDIVLEEEDHFIKSDDPFKQHFECALDESELEKLDNKKEWNISEKKYPQIGSCVVNTPKNLKSSFHFEFAKESNKLNLKPSLESRLRIANEKVLKTKLSEDASLTPFQKTILNYIKDYRDFYYHDRNHLNSEDIRFSYCVHALNHILKTRSRVISNNNKIKVKKEEVTDSHRDQGLTRPKVLIIVPFRDSALRCVKLMMSLLNCAGSQSAMNKRRFLKEYSDDTENHRKGYKPEDFEHTFNGNIDDHFRVGIGVAKKTLKIYTEFYSADILIVSPLGLRTIIGAEGDKERDFDFLSSIELLILDQVDVFQMQNWDHILHIMRHLHRQPKEAHGVDFSRVRMWCLNNLSKYMRQTLVFSSVLTPEIQSLVNKHCFNYAGKVKVNSVQRRGTICQVVVHLPQIFHRINSLTAANSADCRFEFFKSKILPKMRQEINSQTLLFVPSYFDYVRLRNFFNKEEMNFGSMCEYSNDKAIARARTKFFHSRVDMLLYTERFHFYRRYKIRGIRHLVFYSLPQYPHFYSEICNFLVDTCKRQPQLSPTCTVLIDKYDFYKLSGIVGSNKANTMLSSEKDVHLLLTDD
;
A
#
# COMPACT_ATOMS: atom_id res chain seq x y z
N MET A 1 34.08 31.84 -46.93
CA MET A 1 35.00 32.92 -47.34
C MET A 1 34.30 34.24 -47.08
N GLU A 2 34.78 34.97 -46.07
CA GLU A 2 35.19 36.40 -46.10
C GLU A 2 34.44 37.50 -46.91
N PHE A 3 34.71 38.74 -46.49
CA PHE A 3 34.33 40.07 -47.02
C PHE A 3 32.89 40.58 -46.78
N ILE A 4 32.57 41.80 -46.29
CA ILE A 4 33.21 42.93 -45.52
C ILE A 4 32.77 44.32 -46.06
N SER A 5 31.70 44.85 -45.44
CA SER A 5 31.61 46.23 -44.86
C SER A 5 31.22 47.49 -45.67
N LYS A 6 30.88 48.54 -44.89
CA LYS A 6 31.02 50.01 -45.11
C LYS A 6 30.01 50.74 -46.03
N ASN A 7 29.70 52.05 -45.84
CA ASN A 7 29.61 52.90 -44.61
C ASN A 7 29.00 54.31 -44.90
N LYS A 8 28.23 54.86 -43.94
CA LYS A 8 27.98 56.30 -43.62
C LYS A 8 27.27 57.26 -44.63
N ILE A 9 26.88 58.53 -44.34
CA ILE A 9 26.21 59.33 -43.23
C ILE A 9 25.86 60.74 -43.87
N THR A 10 24.91 61.54 -43.31
CA THR A 10 24.62 63.02 -43.47
C THR A 10 23.46 63.44 -44.40
N SER A 11 22.66 64.52 -44.15
CA SER A 11 22.32 65.28 -42.90
C SER A 11 21.17 66.32 -43.08
N SER A 12 20.67 66.91 -41.97
CA SER A 12 19.89 68.18 -41.84
C SER A 12 18.38 68.15 -42.21
N LYS A 13 17.46 69.01 -41.68
CA LYS A 13 17.47 70.02 -40.58
C LYS A 13 16.02 70.30 -40.03
N LEU A 14 15.92 71.03 -38.91
CA LEU A 14 14.69 71.48 -38.18
C LEU A 14 14.13 72.86 -38.71
N PRO A 15 13.07 73.56 -38.18
CA PRO A 15 12.54 73.58 -36.78
C PRO A 15 11.01 73.86 -36.51
N SER A 16 10.65 73.93 -35.21
CA SER A 16 9.57 74.75 -34.56
C SER A 16 8.08 74.38 -34.82
N ALA A 17 7.08 74.65 -33.95
CA ALA A 17 6.90 75.08 -32.54
C ALA A 17 5.36 75.12 -32.27
N ASN A 18 4.70 75.29 -31.10
CA ASN A 18 4.92 75.28 -29.63
C ASN A 18 3.47 75.19 -28.98
N ASP A 19 3.12 75.25 -27.68
CA ASP A 19 3.78 75.48 -26.37
C ASP A 19 2.89 74.97 -25.19
N LYS A 20 3.45 74.87 -23.96
CA LYS A 20 2.86 75.00 -22.60
C LYS A 20 1.58 74.21 -22.16
N SER A 21 1.37 73.89 -20.87
CA SER A 21 2.08 74.32 -19.64
C SER A 21 2.18 73.25 -18.53
N LYS A 22 3.39 73.12 -17.92
CA LYS A 22 3.72 72.68 -16.54
C LYS A 22 3.25 71.26 -16.11
N GLY A 23 4.03 70.42 -15.42
CA GLY A 23 5.11 70.69 -14.44
C GLY A 23 4.53 70.48 -13.03
N ASN A 24 5.12 69.74 -12.08
CA ASN A 24 6.52 69.42 -11.73
C ASN A 24 6.50 68.13 -10.83
N GLU A 25 7.56 67.39 -10.43
CA GLU A 25 9.02 67.49 -10.59
C GLU A 25 9.74 66.15 -10.21
N ILE A 26 10.86 65.81 -10.88
CA ILE A 26 12.22 65.50 -10.32
C ILE A 26 12.42 64.30 -9.32
N GLN A 27 13.52 63.51 -9.31
CA GLN A 27 14.85 63.59 -9.99
C GLN A 27 15.57 62.21 -10.11
N LYS A 28 16.43 62.06 -11.16
CA LYS A 28 17.85 61.54 -11.21
C LYS A 28 18.26 60.28 -10.39
N LYS A 29 19.27 59.46 -10.76
CA LYS A 29 20.48 59.55 -11.63
C LYS A 29 20.87 58.11 -12.07
N ARG A 30 21.41 57.85 -13.28
CA ARG A 30 22.85 57.65 -13.63
C ARG A 30 23.69 56.70 -12.73
N SER A 31 24.71 55.96 -13.20
CA SER A 31 25.10 55.37 -14.51
C SER A 31 26.54 54.81 -14.45
N LYS A 32 26.85 53.66 -15.10
CA LYS A 32 28.20 53.05 -15.28
C LYS A 32 28.84 52.51 -13.96
N THR A 33 29.89 51.65 -13.93
CA THR A 33 30.84 51.16 -14.97
C THR A 33 31.45 49.77 -14.59
N SER A 34 32.05 49.07 -15.58
CA SER A 34 33.24 48.17 -15.50
C SER A 34 33.33 46.97 -14.53
N THR A 35 33.33 45.77 -15.12
CA THR A 35 34.30 44.66 -14.96
C THR A 35 35.21 44.55 -13.71
N ALA A 36 35.13 43.42 -12.98
CA ALA A 36 36.24 42.44 -12.81
C ALA A 36 35.84 41.22 -11.94
N GLU A 37 36.64 40.15 -12.05
CA GLU A 37 36.97 39.09 -11.06
C GLU A 37 35.87 38.30 -10.28
N GLN A 38 35.67 37.06 -10.74
CA GLN A 38 35.72 35.77 -10.03
C GLN A 38 35.62 35.63 -8.48
N THR A 39 35.02 34.49 -8.11
CA THR A 39 35.03 33.72 -6.83
C THR A 39 33.98 33.98 -5.75
N SER A 40 33.39 32.85 -5.31
CA SER A 40 32.66 32.59 -4.05
C SER A 40 31.64 33.60 -3.50
N SER A 41 30.35 33.25 -3.58
CA SER A 41 29.62 32.68 -2.43
C SER A 41 28.17 32.31 -2.79
N LEU A 42 27.54 31.44 -2.00
CA LEU A 42 26.12 31.10 -2.13
C LEU A 42 25.26 32.12 -1.37
N THR A 43 24.11 32.53 -1.91
CA THR A 43 22.79 32.30 -1.28
C THR A 43 21.60 32.85 -2.09
N LYS A 44 20.49 32.09 -2.06
CA LYS A 44 19.06 32.48 -2.15
C LYS A 44 18.66 33.75 -2.95
N GLY A 45 17.90 33.55 -4.04
CA GLY A 45 17.10 34.60 -4.70
C GLY A 45 15.97 33.99 -5.55
N SER A 46 14.77 34.59 -5.52
CA SER A 46 13.54 34.04 -6.10
C SER A 46 13.54 33.94 -7.64
N LEU A 47 12.84 32.92 -8.16
CA LEU A 47 12.38 32.85 -9.57
C LEU A 47 10.86 33.01 -9.65
N GLU A 48 10.36 34.19 -9.26
CA GLU A 48 9.07 34.70 -9.76
C GLU A 48 9.34 35.70 -10.87
N GLY A 49 9.24 35.23 -12.11
CA GLY A 49 9.37 36.06 -13.31
C GLY A 49 8.00 36.35 -13.92
N ASP A 50 7.49 37.56 -13.70
CA ASP A 50 6.25 38.03 -14.31
C ASP A 50 6.30 37.94 -15.84
N ARG A 51 5.48 37.07 -16.42
CA ARG A 51 5.28 36.96 -17.87
C ARG A 51 4.12 37.85 -18.29
N GLU A 52 4.42 38.96 -18.99
CA GLU A 52 3.41 39.86 -19.54
C GLU A 52 2.38 39.12 -20.42
N LYS A 53 1.12 39.14 -20.00
CA LYS A 53 0.00 38.50 -20.72
C LYS A 53 -0.46 39.36 -21.90
N SER A 54 0.29 39.31 -23.00
CA SER A 54 -0.19 39.84 -24.29
C SER A 54 -1.45 39.08 -24.76
N PRO A 55 -2.48 39.78 -25.30
CA PRO A 55 -3.74 39.16 -25.68
C PRO A 55 -3.58 38.32 -26.97
N VAL A 56 -3.66 37.00 -26.84
CA VAL A 56 -3.56 36.06 -27.96
C VAL A 56 -4.85 36.11 -28.80
N LEU A 57 -4.78 36.64 -30.02
CA LEU A 57 -5.91 36.63 -30.96
C LEU A 57 -6.31 35.19 -31.32
N ILE A 58 -7.61 34.91 -31.26
CA ILE A 58 -8.17 33.60 -31.62
C ILE A 58 -8.08 33.40 -33.14
N ASN A 59 -7.34 32.39 -33.58
CA ASN A 59 -7.10 32.13 -35.00
C ASN A 59 -8.30 31.42 -35.67
N ARG A 60 -8.75 31.95 -36.82
CA ARG A 60 -9.81 31.36 -37.65
C ARG A 60 -9.50 29.91 -38.08
N ASN A 61 -8.24 29.56 -38.32
CA ASN A 61 -7.87 28.19 -38.68
C ASN A 61 -8.05 27.24 -37.49
N LEU A 62 -7.63 27.64 -36.29
CA LEU A 62 -7.83 26.88 -35.06
C LEU A 62 -9.32 26.60 -34.81
N ILE A 63 -10.19 27.63 -34.91
CA ILE A 63 -11.65 27.47 -34.78
C ILE A 63 -12.19 26.45 -35.80
N LYS A 64 -11.83 26.60 -37.10
CA LYS A 64 -12.27 25.68 -38.16
C LYS A 64 -11.87 24.23 -37.87
N SER A 65 -10.61 24.01 -37.48
CA SER A 65 -10.10 22.67 -37.20
C SER A 65 -10.76 22.06 -35.96
N SER A 66 -10.88 22.81 -34.87
CA SER A 66 -11.57 22.36 -33.66
C SER A 66 -13.01 21.96 -33.96
N LEU A 67 -13.78 22.78 -34.69
CA LEU A 67 -15.15 22.46 -35.08
C LEU A 67 -15.23 21.21 -35.96
N LEU A 68 -14.31 21.02 -36.92
CA LEU A 68 -14.32 19.86 -37.81
C LEU A 68 -13.97 18.54 -37.10
N LEU A 69 -12.92 18.54 -36.27
CA LEU A 69 -12.54 17.37 -35.46
C LEU A 69 -13.66 16.96 -34.51
N VAL A 70 -14.35 17.95 -33.93
CA VAL A 70 -15.43 17.78 -32.96
C VAL A 70 -16.74 17.33 -33.63
N LEU A 71 -17.05 17.81 -34.84
CA LEU A 71 -18.17 17.33 -35.67
C LEU A 71 -18.04 15.83 -35.96
N GLY A 72 -16.82 15.36 -36.20
CA GLY A 72 -16.50 13.96 -36.49
C GLY A 72 -16.44 13.00 -35.30
N THR A 73 -16.66 13.49 -34.09
CA THR A 73 -16.38 12.70 -32.87
C THR A 73 -17.42 12.95 -31.78
N SER A 74 -17.53 14.19 -31.34
CA SER A 74 -18.21 14.58 -30.11
C SER A 74 -19.69 14.85 -30.39
N PHE A 75 -19.96 15.45 -31.55
CA PHE A 75 -21.32 15.59 -32.10
C PHE A 75 -21.96 14.22 -32.37
N LEU A 76 -21.24 13.34 -33.08
CA LEU A 76 -21.72 11.97 -33.37
C LEU A 76 -21.92 11.15 -32.09
N PHE A 77 -21.04 11.28 -31.10
CA PHE A 77 -21.24 10.66 -29.79
C PHE A 77 -22.54 11.12 -29.11
N GLY A 78 -22.72 12.44 -28.93
CA GLY A 78 -23.92 12.99 -28.27
C GLY A 78 -25.23 12.67 -29.00
N LEU A 79 -25.17 12.62 -30.34
CA LEU A 79 -26.29 12.25 -31.17
C LEU A 79 -26.64 10.75 -31.05
N ASN A 80 -25.66 9.85 -30.97
CA ASN A 80 -25.90 8.41 -30.77
C ASN A 80 -26.50 8.07 -29.40
N VAL A 81 -25.91 8.62 -28.33
CA VAL A 81 -26.36 8.41 -26.93
C VAL A 81 -27.84 8.77 -26.77
N ASN A 82 -28.27 9.87 -27.41
CA ASN A 82 -29.62 10.37 -27.25
C ASN A 82 -30.62 9.76 -28.26
N LEU A 83 -30.20 9.40 -29.48
CA LEU A 83 -31.05 8.63 -30.41
C LEU A 83 -31.41 7.26 -29.83
N GLU A 84 -30.46 6.59 -29.16
CA GLU A 84 -30.76 5.32 -28.48
C GLU A 84 -31.78 5.48 -27.36
N ASN A 85 -31.77 6.60 -26.62
CA ASN A 85 -32.70 6.83 -25.52
C ASN A 85 -34.11 7.21 -25.99
N ASN A 86 -34.23 8.01 -27.05
CA ASN A 86 -35.53 8.45 -27.56
C ASN A 86 -36.26 7.35 -28.33
N LEU A 87 -35.55 6.52 -29.09
CA LEU A 87 -36.15 5.53 -30.01
C LEU A 87 -36.39 4.14 -29.39
N LYS A 88 -36.43 4.05 -28.06
CA LYS A 88 -36.54 2.77 -27.34
C LYS A 88 -37.89 2.09 -27.56
N GLU A 89 -38.97 2.86 -27.70
CA GLU A 89 -40.32 2.30 -27.85
C GLU A 89 -40.58 1.79 -29.28
N GLU A 90 -40.04 2.46 -30.29
CA GLU A 90 -40.12 2.12 -31.71
C GLU A 90 -39.27 0.89 -32.04
N ILE A 91 -38.01 0.84 -31.56
CA ILE A 91 -37.12 -0.31 -31.75
C ILE A 91 -37.69 -1.56 -31.06
N LYS A 92 -38.25 -1.39 -29.86
CA LYS A 92 -38.97 -2.46 -29.14
C LYS A 92 -40.21 -2.93 -29.89
N THR A 93 -40.99 -2.00 -30.44
CA THR A 93 -42.19 -2.30 -31.22
C THR A 93 -41.86 -3.03 -32.53
N PHE A 94 -40.79 -2.66 -33.22
CA PHE A 94 -40.26 -3.39 -34.38
C PHE A 94 -39.90 -4.84 -34.02
N PHE A 95 -39.18 -5.05 -32.92
CA PHE A 95 -38.83 -6.39 -32.45
C PHE A 95 -40.06 -7.21 -32.03
N ILE A 96 -41.01 -6.61 -31.29
CA ILE A 96 -42.25 -7.25 -30.86
C ILE A 96 -43.08 -7.72 -32.06
N LYS A 97 -43.24 -6.89 -33.10
CA LYS A 97 -43.97 -7.26 -34.32
C LYS A 97 -43.35 -8.50 -34.97
N LYS A 98 -42.04 -8.46 -35.25
CA LYS A 98 -41.31 -9.60 -35.85
C LYS A 98 -41.28 -10.85 -34.97
N LEU A 99 -41.33 -10.72 -33.65
CA LEU A 99 -41.38 -11.89 -32.75
C LEU A 99 -42.80 -12.47 -32.65
N LYS A 100 -43.87 -11.65 -32.73
CA LYS A 100 -45.26 -12.14 -32.82
C LYS A 100 -45.54 -12.88 -34.13
N ASP A 101 -44.89 -12.50 -35.23
CA ASP A 101 -44.92 -13.25 -36.50
C ASP A 101 -44.41 -14.70 -36.33
N LEU A 102 -43.48 -14.93 -35.40
CA LEU A 102 -42.86 -16.23 -35.13
C LEU A 102 -43.51 -17.00 -33.96
N ARG A 103 -44.05 -16.32 -32.95
CA ARG A 103 -44.67 -16.96 -31.76
C ARG A 103 -45.69 -16.05 -31.08
N ARG A 104 -46.90 -16.55 -30.85
CA ARG A 104 -48.05 -15.78 -30.30
C ARG A 104 -48.12 -15.64 -28.77
N ASP A 105 -47.15 -16.17 -28.02
CA ASP A 105 -47.11 -16.06 -26.56
C ASP A 105 -46.70 -14.64 -26.13
N GLU A 106 -47.63 -13.86 -25.59
CA GLU A 106 -47.42 -12.44 -25.30
C GLU A 106 -46.41 -12.19 -24.16
N GLN A 107 -46.38 -13.06 -23.14
CA GLN A 107 -45.44 -12.92 -22.03
C GLN A 107 -44.02 -13.28 -22.48
N PHE A 108 -43.87 -14.36 -23.26
CA PHE A 108 -42.59 -14.71 -23.90
C PHE A 108 -42.10 -13.58 -24.83
N VAL A 109 -42.99 -13.00 -25.63
CA VAL A 109 -42.65 -11.88 -26.54
C VAL A 109 -42.19 -10.65 -25.75
N ARG A 110 -42.91 -10.28 -24.68
CA ARG A 110 -42.55 -9.14 -23.83
C ARG A 110 -41.17 -9.35 -23.19
N ASP A 111 -40.95 -10.48 -22.54
CA ASP A 111 -39.71 -10.81 -21.84
C ASP A 111 -38.50 -10.85 -22.80
N LYS A 112 -38.70 -11.34 -24.03
CA LYS A 112 -37.66 -11.30 -25.07
C LYS A 112 -37.43 -9.90 -25.64
N SER A 113 -38.44 -9.02 -25.67
CA SER A 113 -38.26 -7.64 -26.13
C SER A 113 -37.36 -6.80 -25.20
N GLU A 114 -37.48 -6.97 -23.88
CA GLU A 114 -36.54 -6.33 -22.93
C GLU A 114 -35.14 -6.90 -23.10
N THR A 115 -35.03 -8.24 -23.23
CA THR A 115 -33.75 -8.94 -23.46
C THR A 115 -33.04 -8.41 -24.72
N PHE A 116 -33.78 -8.10 -25.79
CA PHE A 116 -33.24 -7.54 -27.01
C PHE A 116 -32.74 -6.10 -26.84
N LEU A 117 -33.48 -5.23 -26.14
CA LEU A 117 -33.02 -3.88 -25.83
C LEU A 117 -31.71 -3.90 -25.01
N TYR A 118 -31.61 -4.75 -23.99
CA TYR A 118 -30.37 -4.90 -23.23
C TYR A 118 -29.21 -5.38 -24.11
N ALA A 119 -29.45 -6.26 -25.09
CA ALA A 119 -28.41 -6.71 -26.02
C ALA A 119 -27.87 -5.57 -26.90
N LEU A 120 -28.72 -4.65 -27.38
CA LEU A 120 -28.28 -3.48 -28.15
C LEU A 120 -27.30 -2.60 -27.35
N SER A 121 -27.69 -2.22 -26.13
CA SER A 121 -26.85 -1.37 -25.27
C SER A 121 -25.56 -2.08 -24.82
N ILE A 122 -25.62 -3.38 -24.51
CA ILE A 122 -24.44 -4.18 -24.14
C ILE A 122 -23.42 -4.23 -25.30
N PHE A 123 -23.85 -4.46 -26.55
CA PHE A 123 -22.92 -4.51 -27.67
C PHE A 123 -22.33 -3.12 -28.02
N TYR A 124 -23.10 -2.04 -27.86
CA TYR A 124 -22.58 -0.68 -27.94
C TYR A 124 -21.51 -0.41 -26.87
N ILE A 125 -21.74 -0.82 -25.62
CA ILE A 125 -20.78 -0.70 -24.51
C ILE A 125 -19.49 -1.50 -24.77
N ILE A 126 -19.61 -2.75 -25.24
CA ILE A 126 -18.43 -3.58 -25.57
C ILE A 126 -17.62 -2.92 -26.71
N GLY A 127 -18.28 -2.37 -27.72
CA GLY A 127 -17.64 -1.55 -28.74
C GLY A 127 -16.91 -0.34 -28.13
N GLY A 128 -17.58 0.41 -27.25
CA GLY A 128 -17.00 1.56 -26.56
C GLY A 128 -15.73 1.24 -25.76
N ILE A 129 -15.74 0.14 -25.00
CA ILE A 129 -14.59 -0.36 -24.23
C ILE A 129 -13.43 -0.74 -25.14
N LEU A 130 -13.68 -1.38 -26.29
CA LEU A 130 -12.63 -1.70 -27.25
C LEU A 130 -12.11 -0.46 -27.99
N GLY A 131 -12.98 0.53 -28.26
CA GLY A 131 -12.61 1.81 -28.87
C GLY A 131 -11.75 2.69 -27.96
N THR A 132 -12.04 2.77 -26.66
CA THR A 132 -11.18 3.51 -25.72
C THR A 132 -9.81 2.86 -25.60
N VAL A 133 -9.71 1.52 -25.55
CA VAL A 133 -8.41 0.81 -25.55
C VAL A 133 -7.68 0.99 -26.87
N GLY A 134 -8.35 0.83 -28.02
CA GLY A 134 -7.72 0.98 -29.33
C GLY A 134 -7.19 2.38 -29.61
N SER A 135 -7.71 3.41 -28.93
CA SER A 135 -7.41 4.81 -29.23
C SER A 135 -5.94 5.20 -29.13
N PHE A 136 -5.20 4.73 -28.12
CA PHE A 136 -3.76 5.05 -28.03
C PHE A 136 -2.96 4.36 -29.14
N ILE A 137 -3.24 3.09 -29.41
CA ILE A 137 -2.63 2.33 -30.52
C ILE A 137 -2.82 3.06 -31.85
N LEU A 138 -4.04 3.50 -32.13
CA LEU A 138 -4.39 4.17 -33.37
C LEU A 138 -3.68 5.52 -33.52
N ALA A 139 -3.62 6.33 -32.45
CA ALA A 139 -3.05 7.67 -32.48
C ALA A 139 -1.52 7.75 -32.28
N ASP A 140 -0.86 6.64 -31.91
CA ASP A 140 0.59 6.52 -31.88
C ASP A 140 1.17 5.82 -33.13
N ILE A 141 0.34 5.08 -33.88
CA ILE A 141 0.66 4.57 -35.23
C ILE A 141 0.41 5.65 -36.30
N PHE A 142 -0.79 6.23 -36.34
CA PHE A 142 -1.22 7.07 -37.46
C PHE A 142 -1.15 8.58 -37.21
N GLY A 143 -1.00 9.02 -35.95
CA GLY A 143 -1.28 10.39 -35.55
C GLY A 143 -2.75 10.61 -35.18
N ARG A 144 -3.05 11.75 -34.56
CA ARG A 144 -4.32 12.00 -33.85
C ARG A 144 -5.41 12.44 -34.83
N ILE A 145 -5.04 13.24 -35.82
CA ILE A 145 -5.95 13.70 -36.88
C ILE A 145 -6.26 12.55 -37.85
N PHE A 146 -5.25 11.76 -38.26
CA PHE A 146 -5.53 10.58 -39.09
C PHE A 146 -6.33 9.50 -38.33
N ALA A 147 -6.07 9.30 -37.03
CA ALA A 147 -6.89 8.41 -36.20
C ALA A 147 -8.37 8.83 -36.19
N ILE A 148 -8.67 10.13 -36.09
CA ILE A 148 -10.06 10.66 -36.19
C ILE A 148 -10.66 10.45 -37.60
N SER A 149 -9.85 10.48 -38.65
CA SER A 149 -10.30 10.13 -40.01
C SER A 149 -10.65 8.63 -40.11
N PHE A 150 -9.77 7.75 -39.62
CA PHE A 150 -9.99 6.30 -39.62
C PHE A 150 -11.23 5.87 -38.83
N THR A 151 -11.54 6.53 -37.70
CA THR A 151 -12.73 6.19 -36.90
C THR A 151 -14.05 6.52 -37.58
N GLN A 152 -14.06 7.31 -38.66
CA GLN A 152 -15.26 7.52 -39.47
C GLN A 152 -15.67 6.23 -40.21
N ILE A 153 -14.73 5.33 -40.51
CA ILE A 153 -15.02 4.05 -41.15
C ILE A 153 -15.95 3.20 -40.27
N PHE A 154 -15.76 3.23 -38.94
CA PHE A 154 -16.61 2.48 -38.00
C PHE A 154 -18.05 3.02 -37.90
N ILE A 155 -18.26 4.34 -37.92
CA ILE A 155 -19.64 4.89 -37.93
C ILE A 155 -20.33 4.63 -39.27
N LEU A 156 -19.62 4.74 -40.39
CA LEU A 156 -20.15 4.42 -41.72
C LEU A 156 -20.57 2.94 -41.82
N ILE A 157 -19.74 2.01 -41.36
CA ILE A 157 -20.06 0.57 -41.28
C ILE A 157 -21.25 0.34 -40.32
N GLY A 158 -21.20 0.87 -39.11
CA GLY A 158 -22.23 0.67 -38.09
C GLY A 158 -23.61 1.14 -38.53
N CYS A 159 -23.71 2.36 -39.07
CA CYS A 159 -24.96 2.90 -39.59
C CYS A 159 -25.45 2.16 -40.86
N SER A 160 -24.55 1.69 -41.73
CA SER A 160 -24.92 0.89 -42.90
C SER A 160 -25.50 -0.47 -42.51
N ILE A 161 -24.88 -1.17 -41.55
CA ILE A 161 -25.39 -2.43 -40.99
C ILE A 161 -26.74 -2.21 -40.28
N THR A 162 -26.90 -1.08 -39.56
CA THR A 162 -28.18 -0.70 -38.95
C THR A 162 -29.27 -0.41 -40.00
N GLY A 163 -28.95 0.22 -41.13
CA GLY A 163 -29.90 0.34 -42.24
C GLY A 163 -30.28 -1.01 -42.85
N PHE A 164 -29.28 -1.89 -43.03
CA PHE A 164 -29.48 -3.22 -43.61
C PHE A 164 -30.36 -4.15 -42.76
N SER A 165 -30.43 -3.94 -41.43
CA SER A 165 -31.32 -4.74 -40.55
C SER A 165 -32.79 -4.67 -40.96
N VAL A 166 -33.22 -3.52 -41.49
CA VAL A 166 -34.61 -3.26 -41.86
C VAL A 166 -34.91 -3.81 -43.25
N PHE A 167 -33.96 -3.67 -44.18
CA PHE A 167 -34.03 -4.32 -45.49
C PHE A 167 -34.13 -5.85 -45.35
N GLN A 168 -33.24 -6.46 -44.57
CA GLN A 168 -33.21 -7.90 -44.32
C GLN A 168 -34.25 -8.38 -43.27
N SER A 169 -35.09 -7.47 -42.74
CA SER A 169 -36.11 -7.76 -41.71
C SER A 169 -35.61 -8.49 -40.46
N SER A 170 -34.31 -8.44 -40.15
CA SER A 170 -33.66 -9.22 -39.09
C SER A 170 -33.08 -8.32 -38.00
N PRO A 171 -33.54 -8.43 -36.74
CA PRO A 171 -33.13 -7.53 -35.66
C PRO A 171 -31.68 -7.73 -35.20
N TRP A 172 -31.05 -8.87 -35.51
CA TRP A 172 -29.68 -9.15 -35.08
C TRP A 172 -28.63 -8.23 -35.72
N TRP A 173 -28.89 -7.72 -36.92
CA TRP A 173 -28.03 -6.72 -37.55
C TRP A 173 -28.01 -5.40 -36.76
N LEU A 174 -29.07 -5.04 -36.00
CA LEU A 174 -29.04 -3.87 -35.12
C LEU A 174 -28.00 -4.03 -34.01
N VAL A 175 -27.85 -5.25 -33.46
CA VAL A 175 -26.87 -5.57 -32.42
C VAL A 175 -25.44 -5.44 -32.98
N LEU A 176 -25.20 -5.94 -34.19
CA LEU A 176 -23.89 -5.82 -34.86
C LEU A 176 -23.58 -4.37 -35.27
N GLY A 177 -24.57 -3.62 -35.78
CA GLY A 177 -24.41 -2.20 -36.08
C GLY A 177 -24.05 -1.39 -34.83
N LYS A 178 -24.76 -1.63 -33.71
CA LYS A 178 -24.50 -1.00 -32.42
C LYS A 178 -23.07 -1.23 -31.91
N PHE A 179 -22.49 -2.40 -32.14
CA PHE A 179 -21.08 -2.66 -31.81
C PHE A 179 -20.10 -1.73 -32.55
N PHE A 180 -20.28 -1.52 -33.86
CA PHE A 180 -19.42 -0.62 -34.65
C PHE A 180 -19.64 0.86 -34.34
N ILE A 181 -20.89 1.27 -34.07
CA ILE A 181 -21.21 2.62 -33.56
C ILE A 181 -20.56 2.82 -32.18
N GLY A 182 -20.54 1.78 -31.34
CA GLY A 182 -19.87 1.74 -30.04
C GLY A 182 -18.35 1.91 -30.16
N LEU A 183 -17.71 1.19 -31.07
CA LEU A 183 -16.28 1.36 -31.39
C LEU A 183 -15.96 2.82 -31.71
N HIS A 184 -16.65 3.41 -32.70
CA HIS A 184 -16.49 4.82 -33.07
C HIS A 184 -16.63 5.76 -31.86
N SER A 185 -17.65 5.54 -31.02
CA SER A 185 -17.90 6.32 -29.81
C SER A 185 -16.75 6.23 -28.81
N GLY A 186 -16.23 5.02 -28.54
CA GLY A 186 -15.10 4.79 -27.65
C GLY A 186 -13.82 5.48 -28.09
N PHE A 187 -13.49 5.40 -29.39
CA PHE A 187 -12.35 6.13 -29.95
C PHE A 187 -12.53 7.65 -29.83
N SER A 188 -13.72 8.15 -30.17
CA SER A 188 -14.06 9.58 -30.23
C SER A 188 -13.95 10.28 -28.87
N LEU A 189 -14.29 9.59 -27.78
CA LEU A 189 -14.17 10.10 -26.41
C LEU A 189 -12.72 10.36 -25.96
N VAL A 190 -11.74 9.64 -26.52
CA VAL A 190 -10.31 9.87 -26.19
C VAL A 190 -9.68 10.85 -27.17
N LEU A 191 -9.86 10.61 -28.47
CA LEU A 191 -9.12 11.34 -29.51
C LEU A 191 -9.52 12.83 -29.60
N ALA A 192 -10.78 13.17 -29.35
CA ALA A 192 -11.26 14.55 -29.44
C ALA A 192 -10.64 15.49 -28.39
N PRO A 193 -10.73 15.25 -27.06
CA PRO A 193 -10.12 16.13 -26.06
C PRO A 193 -8.59 16.15 -26.15
N VAL A 194 -7.94 15.03 -26.51
CA VAL A 194 -6.48 15.00 -26.77
C VAL A 194 -6.12 15.94 -27.92
N SER A 195 -6.74 15.77 -29.09
CA SER A 195 -6.44 16.59 -30.28
C SER A 195 -6.66 18.09 -30.01
N LEU A 196 -7.77 18.45 -29.36
CA LEU A 196 -8.06 19.82 -28.94
C LEU A 196 -7.00 20.39 -27.99
N SER A 197 -6.47 19.58 -27.06
CA SER A 197 -5.42 20.00 -26.12
C SER A 197 -4.04 20.18 -26.78
N GLU A 198 -3.76 19.49 -27.88
CA GLU A 198 -2.50 19.58 -28.62
C GLU A 198 -2.48 20.68 -29.68
N ILE A 199 -3.61 20.99 -30.33
CA ILE A 199 -3.70 22.10 -31.31
C ILE A 199 -3.93 23.47 -30.66
N SER A 200 -4.47 23.54 -29.44
CA SER A 200 -4.72 24.81 -28.74
C SER A 200 -3.45 25.43 -28.14
N PRO A 201 -3.38 26.76 -27.97
CA PRO A 201 -2.35 27.41 -27.16
C PRO A 201 -2.70 27.29 -25.67
N PHE A 202 -1.68 27.28 -24.81
CA PHE A 202 -1.82 27.08 -23.36
C PHE A 202 -2.94 27.92 -22.73
N ASN A 203 -2.97 29.23 -23.02
CA ASN A 203 -3.95 30.18 -22.49
C ASN A 203 -5.41 29.96 -22.95
N LEU A 204 -5.67 29.09 -23.92
CA LEU A 204 -7.01 28.78 -24.43
C LEU A 204 -7.30 27.27 -24.39
N ARG A 205 -6.50 26.46 -23.66
CA ARG A 205 -6.64 25.00 -23.65
C ARG A 205 -7.97 24.54 -23.02
N GLY A 206 -8.33 25.06 -21.85
CA GLY A 206 -9.62 24.75 -21.20
C GLY A 206 -10.82 25.15 -22.07
N THR A 207 -10.84 26.42 -22.48
CA THR A 207 -11.78 26.98 -23.48
C THR A 207 -11.89 26.12 -24.76
N SER A 208 -10.79 25.58 -25.28
CA SER A 208 -10.80 24.74 -26.50
C SER A 208 -11.37 23.35 -26.24
N ILE A 209 -11.10 22.75 -25.08
CA ILE A 209 -11.66 21.44 -24.69
C ILE A 209 -13.17 21.57 -24.42
N CYS A 210 -13.69 22.68 -23.92
CA CYS A 210 -15.14 22.91 -23.80
C CYS A 210 -15.92 22.75 -25.12
N ILE A 211 -15.27 22.94 -26.28
CA ILE A 211 -15.91 22.75 -27.60
C ILE A 211 -16.36 21.29 -27.80
N HIS A 212 -15.64 20.31 -27.21
CA HIS A 212 -16.05 18.91 -27.14
C HIS A 212 -17.43 18.76 -26.49
N GLN A 213 -17.60 19.31 -25.27
CA GLN A 213 -18.84 19.24 -24.51
C GLN A 213 -19.99 20.00 -25.19
N LEU A 214 -19.71 21.16 -25.79
CA LEU A 214 -20.69 21.93 -26.56
C LEU A 214 -21.25 21.16 -27.76
N ALA A 215 -20.42 20.37 -28.46
CA ALA A 215 -20.91 19.57 -29.57
C ALA A 215 -21.65 18.31 -29.13
N ILE A 216 -21.31 17.73 -27.98
CA ILE A 216 -22.11 16.65 -27.37
C ILE A 216 -23.54 17.15 -27.12
N THR A 217 -23.71 18.34 -26.53
CA THR A 217 -25.05 18.91 -26.28
C THR A 217 -25.78 19.31 -27.57
N VAL A 218 -25.10 19.85 -28.59
CA VAL A 218 -25.69 20.06 -29.92
C VAL A 218 -26.12 18.74 -30.58
N GLY A 219 -25.34 17.66 -30.42
CA GLY A 219 -25.70 16.31 -30.87
C GLY A 219 -26.97 15.80 -30.20
N MET A 220 -27.11 16.01 -28.89
CA MET A 220 -28.31 15.66 -28.13
C MET A 220 -29.53 16.50 -28.54
N ILE A 221 -29.37 17.81 -28.83
CA ILE A 221 -30.45 18.66 -29.37
C ILE A 221 -30.93 18.13 -30.73
N ILE A 222 -30.02 17.91 -31.67
CA ILE A 222 -30.36 17.46 -33.02
C ILE A 222 -30.96 16.04 -32.99
N SER A 223 -30.45 15.15 -32.15
CA SER A 223 -31.08 13.85 -31.87
C SER A 223 -32.51 13.99 -31.35
N SER A 224 -32.75 14.85 -30.35
CA SER A 224 -34.09 15.06 -29.79
C SER A 224 -35.08 15.61 -30.83
N ILE A 225 -34.61 16.42 -31.78
CA ILE A 225 -35.42 16.91 -32.90
C ILE A 225 -35.69 15.79 -33.92
N LEU A 226 -34.68 15.03 -34.33
CA LEU A 226 -34.83 13.94 -35.30
C LEU A 226 -35.77 12.84 -34.79
N SER A 227 -35.74 12.54 -33.50
CA SER A 227 -36.64 11.60 -32.82
C SER A 227 -38.07 12.12 -32.61
N LEU A 228 -38.43 13.30 -33.09
CA LEU A 228 -39.82 13.76 -33.04
C LEU A 228 -40.70 12.97 -34.03
N GLU A 229 -41.93 12.70 -33.57
CA GLU A 229 -43.00 11.99 -34.27
C GLU A 229 -43.34 12.58 -35.67
N PRO A 230 -43.34 13.90 -35.93
CA PRO A 230 -43.53 14.43 -37.29
C PRO A 230 -42.30 14.29 -38.22
N LEU A 231 -41.17 13.77 -37.72
CA LEU A 231 -39.91 13.59 -38.47
C LEU A 231 -39.58 12.11 -38.59
N PHE A 232 -38.62 11.60 -37.80
CA PHE A 232 -38.18 10.20 -37.86
C PHE A 232 -38.60 9.39 -36.63
N GLY A 233 -39.22 9.99 -35.60
CA GLY A 233 -39.78 9.30 -34.42
C GLY A 233 -41.04 8.49 -34.72
N ASN A 234 -41.01 7.65 -35.76
CA ASN A 234 -42.14 6.87 -36.26
C ASN A 234 -41.75 5.42 -36.48
N ASP A 235 -42.71 4.53 -36.24
CA ASP A 235 -42.74 3.09 -36.53
C ASP A 235 -42.09 2.67 -37.88
N LYS A 236 -42.19 3.53 -38.90
CA LYS A 236 -41.65 3.31 -40.26
C LYS A 236 -40.34 4.08 -40.57
N LEU A 237 -40.04 5.16 -39.85
CA LEU A 237 -38.99 6.12 -40.23
C LEU A 237 -37.81 6.20 -39.23
N TRP A 238 -37.93 5.61 -38.05
CA TRP A 238 -36.85 5.56 -37.06
C TRP A 238 -35.50 5.04 -37.60
N PRO A 239 -35.40 4.10 -38.57
CA PRO A 239 -34.10 3.63 -39.05
C PRO A 239 -33.30 4.72 -39.76
N TYR A 240 -33.98 5.60 -40.50
CA TYR A 240 -33.35 6.69 -41.24
C TYR A 240 -32.67 7.69 -40.30
N SER A 241 -33.18 7.91 -39.08
CA SER A 241 -32.51 8.76 -38.09
C SER A 241 -31.10 8.27 -37.71
N ILE A 242 -30.87 6.96 -37.74
CA ILE A 242 -29.56 6.34 -37.44
C ILE A 242 -28.70 6.31 -38.71
N VAL A 243 -29.29 6.03 -39.87
CA VAL A 243 -28.58 6.01 -41.17
C VAL A 243 -28.10 7.41 -41.58
N MET A 244 -28.84 8.48 -41.26
CA MET A 244 -28.48 9.87 -41.59
C MET A 244 -27.12 10.33 -41.02
N GLN A 245 -26.58 9.64 -40.02
CA GLN A 245 -25.23 9.89 -39.48
C GLN A 245 -24.10 9.62 -40.48
N ILE A 246 -24.37 8.84 -41.55
CA ILE A 246 -23.44 8.62 -42.66
C ILE A 246 -23.02 9.96 -43.30
N VAL A 247 -23.92 10.95 -43.36
CA VAL A 247 -23.64 12.25 -43.98
C VAL A 247 -22.53 13.03 -43.24
N PRO A 248 -22.64 13.36 -41.94
CA PRO A 248 -21.54 13.99 -41.20
C PRO A 248 -20.28 13.11 -41.14
N GLY A 249 -20.39 11.79 -40.96
CA GLY A 249 -19.23 10.89 -40.94
C GLY A 249 -18.43 10.90 -42.26
N PHE A 250 -19.12 10.88 -43.40
CA PHE A 250 -18.48 10.94 -44.72
C PHE A 250 -17.88 12.32 -45.03
N MET A 251 -18.57 13.42 -44.66
CA MET A 251 -18.01 14.77 -44.79
C MET A 251 -16.71 14.92 -43.99
N VAL A 252 -16.66 14.38 -42.77
CA VAL A 252 -15.48 14.40 -41.91
C VAL A 252 -14.36 13.53 -42.48
N LEU A 253 -14.67 12.30 -42.92
CA LEU A 253 -13.70 11.37 -43.53
C LEU A 253 -12.93 12.01 -44.70
N ILE A 254 -13.58 12.88 -45.48
CA ILE A 254 -12.93 13.64 -46.56
C ILE A 254 -12.22 14.89 -45.99
N ALA A 255 -12.91 15.71 -45.20
CA ALA A 255 -12.42 17.03 -44.82
C ALA A 255 -11.25 17.01 -43.81
N VAL A 256 -11.18 16.00 -42.94
CA VAL A 256 -10.11 15.86 -41.92
C VAL A 256 -8.74 15.63 -42.57
N ASN A 257 -8.68 14.99 -43.74
CA ASN A 257 -7.42 14.73 -44.45
C ASN A 257 -6.73 16.00 -44.98
N TYR A 258 -7.39 17.17 -44.92
CA TYR A 258 -6.82 18.48 -45.25
C TYR A 258 -6.30 19.26 -44.03
N LEU A 259 -6.33 18.66 -42.83
CA LEU A 259 -5.77 19.26 -41.60
C LEU A 259 -4.32 18.79 -41.37
N PRO A 260 -3.39 19.68 -40.99
CA PRO A 260 -2.03 19.28 -40.61
C PRO A 260 -2.03 18.60 -39.23
N GLU A 261 -1.41 17.43 -39.13
CA GLU A 261 -1.31 16.63 -37.89
C GLU A 261 -0.77 17.44 -36.69
N THR A 262 -1.10 17.02 -35.46
CA THR A 262 -0.86 17.85 -34.26
C THR A 262 0.63 18.18 -34.09
N PRO A 263 0.97 19.42 -33.70
CA PRO A 263 2.37 19.86 -33.64
C PRO A 263 3.17 19.08 -32.59
N ARG A 264 2.51 18.67 -31.50
CA ARG A 264 3.13 17.87 -30.42
C ARG A 264 3.40 16.43 -30.85
N HIS A 265 2.52 15.77 -31.61
CA HIS A 265 2.80 14.45 -32.17
C HIS A 265 3.95 14.48 -33.17
N LEU A 266 3.92 15.44 -34.11
CA LEU A 266 4.99 15.65 -35.09
C LEU A 266 6.35 15.86 -34.41
N TYR A 267 6.40 16.62 -33.31
CA TYR A 267 7.64 16.93 -32.62
C TYR A 267 8.14 15.84 -31.67
N LEU A 268 7.25 15.24 -30.86
CA LEU A 268 7.61 14.33 -29.77
C LEU A 268 7.55 12.84 -30.16
N THR A 269 6.74 12.46 -31.15
CA THR A 269 6.51 11.05 -31.55
C THR A 269 7.11 10.69 -32.90
N ILE A 270 7.13 11.64 -33.85
CA ILE A 270 7.71 11.47 -35.20
C ILE A 270 9.09 12.13 -35.34
N TYR A 271 9.39 13.14 -34.50
CA TYR A 271 10.62 13.94 -34.49
C TYR A 271 10.85 14.85 -35.71
N ASP A 272 9.80 15.23 -36.43
CA ASP A 272 9.89 16.16 -37.57
C ASP A 272 9.75 17.62 -37.09
N LYS A 273 10.90 18.27 -36.85
CA LYS A 273 11.01 19.69 -36.46
C LYS A 273 10.51 20.66 -37.55
N GLN A 274 10.45 20.26 -38.82
CA GLN A 274 9.96 21.12 -39.90
C GLN A 274 8.42 21.08 -39.97
N ARG A 275 7.82 19.90 -40.09
CA ARG A 275 6.35 19.73 -40.11
C ARG A 275 5.70 20.20 -38.82
N ALA A 276 6.32 19.97 -37.65
CA ALA A 276 5.82 20.52 -36.39
C ALA A 276 5.76 22.05 -36.39
N LYS A 277 6.76 22.72 -36.98
CA LYS A 277 6.82 24.18 -37.12
C LYS A 277 5.80 24.71 -38.11
N GLU A 278 5.49 23.97 -39.17
CA GLU A 278 4.44 24.29 -40.14
C GLU A 278 3.03 24.10 -39.54
N SER A 279 2.80 23.02 -38.81
CA SER A 279 1.57 22.78 -38.03
C SER A 279 1.34 23.89 -37.00
N LEU A 280 2.36 24.25 -36.20
CA LEU A 280 2.30 25.42 -35.30
C LEU A 280 1.96 26.70 -36.06
N ARG A 281 2.59 26.97 -37.21
CA ARG A 281 2.29 28.16 -38.03
C ARG A 281 0.84 28.17 -38.53
N TYR A 282 0.28 27.02 -38.91
CA TYR A 282 -1.12 26.90 -39.31
C TYR A 282 -2.08 27.20 -38.15
N TYR A 283 -1.83 26.63 -36.96
CA TYR A 283 -2.68 26.77 -35.78
C TYR A 283 -2.51 28.09 -35.03
N ARG A 284 -1.32 28.71 -35.03
CA ARG A 284 -1.02 29.99 -34.36
C ARG A 284 -1.12 31.22 -35.27
N LYS A 285 -0.95 31.06 -36.59
CA LYS A 285 -0.84 32.16 -37.58
C LYS A 285 0.28 33.18 -37.26
N LYS A 286 1.30 32.79 -36.50
CA LYS A 286 2.49 33.60 -36.16
C LYS A 286 3.73 33.01 -36.87
N SER A 287 4.57 33.86 -37.43
CA SER A 287 5.79 33.46 -38.15
C SER A 287 6.90 32.96 -37.21
N ASP A 288 7.03 33.63 -36.08
CA ASP A 288 7.84 33.26 -34.92
C ASP A 288 7.02 32.36 -33.96
N VAL A 289 7.45 31.11 -33.85
CA VAL A 289 6.95 30.10 -32.91
C VAL A 289 8.10 29.55 -32.05
N GLY A 290 9.17 30.35 -31.84
CA GLY A 290 10.39 29.92 -31.14
C GLY A 290 10.11 29.39 -29.74
N GLY A 291 9.49 30.20 -28.87
CA GLY A 291 9.23 29.81 -27.47
C GLY A 291 8.36 28.56 -27.27
N GLU A 292 7.36 28.30 -28.13
CA GLU A 292 6.57 27.05 -28.06
C GLU A 292 7.38 25.84 -28.55
N LEU A 293 8.36 26.04 -29.44
CA LEU A 293 9.26 25.00 -29.93
C LEU A 293 10.38 24.71 -28.91
N GLU A 294 10.88 25.74 -28.23
CA GLU A 294 11.80 25.65 -27.10
C GLU A 294 11.16 24.96 -25.89
N GLU A 295 9.88 25.23 -25.58
CA GLU A 295 9.11 24.49 -24.57
C GLU A 295 9.08 22.99 -24.88
N MET A 296 8.77 22.61 -26.13
CA MET A 296 8.77 21.21 -26.56
C MET A 296 10.18 20.60 -26.65
N GLU A 297 11.23 21.41 -26.80
CA GLU A 297 12.63 20.96 -26.75
C GLU A 297 13.08 20.67 -25.31
N LEU A 298 12.68 21.49 -24.33
CA LEU A 298 12.86 21.21 -22.91
C LEU A 298 12.03 19.99 -22.48
N GLU A 299 10.76 19.90 -22.90
CA GLU A 299 9.88 18.75 -22.64
C GLU A 299 10.47 17.44 -23.24
N ARG A 300 11.21 17.54 -24.36
CA ARG A 300 11.95 16.41 -24.95
C ARG A 300 13.26 16.12 -24.23
N ALA A 301 14.03 17.14 -23.81
CA ALA A 301 15.29 16.96 -23.08
C ALA A 301 15.05 16.23 -21.75
N HIS A 302 14.02 16.60 -20.99
CA HIS A 302 13.62 15.87 -19.78
C HIS A 302 13.22 14.40 -20.04
N LYS A 303 12.73 14.07 -21.24
CA LYS A 303 12.39 12.68 -21.65
C LYS A 303 13.60 11.89 -22.18
N LEU A 304 14.72 12.56 -22.47
CA LEU A 304 16.00 11.93 -22.82
C LEU A 304 16.83 11.66 -21.57
N ILE A 305 16.99 12.66 -20.69
CA ILE A 305 17.70 12.53 -19.41
C ILE A 305 17.11 11.38 -18.59
N ARG A 306 15.78 11.33 -18.43
CA ARG A 306 15.05 10.25 -17.74
C ARG A 306 15.03 8.90 -18.48
N LYS A 307 15.85 8.76 -19.53
CA LYS A 307 16.13 7.52 -20.26
C LYS A 307 17.64 7.25 -20.42
N GLU A 308 18.49 8.14 -19.92
CA GLU A 308 19.94 7.92 -19.78
C GLU A 308 20.25 7.26 -18.43
N ASP A 309 19.35 7.36 -17.44
CA ASP A 309 19.31 6.55 -16.20
C ASP A 309 18.98 5.05 -16.44
N GLY A 310 19.29 4.51 -17.62
CA GLY A 310 19.03 3.14 -18.02
C GLY A 310 19.81 2.79 -19.27
N THR A 311 20.68 1.79 -19.17
CA THR A 311 21.65 1.43 -20.21
C THR A 311 21.00 0.98 -21.52
N ASN A 312 21.03 1.86 -22.54
CA ASN A 312 21.32 1.49 -23.93
C ASN A 312 21.50 2.71 -24.86
N SER A 313 22.53 2.66 -25.73
CA SER A 313 22.79 3.76 -26.68
C SER A 313 21.72 3.82 -27.79
N PHE A 314 21.16 5.02 -28.03
CA PHE A 314 20.00 5.17 -28.92
C PHE A 314 20.37 5.16 -30.41
N LYS A 315 20.56 3.97 -31.00
CA LYS A 315 20.41 3.79 -32.45
C LYS A 315 19.01 4.24 -32.86
N ARG A 316 18.91 5.11 -33.87
CA ARG A 316 17.62 5.60 -34.39
C ARG A 316 16.82 4.42 -34.98
N PRO A 317 15.65 4.04 -34.42
CA PRO A 317 14.81 3.02 -35.05
C PRO A 317 14.17 3.59 -36.32
N ASN A 318 14.15 2.82 -37.41
CA ASN A 318 13.46 3.25 -38.63
C ASN A 318 11.95 3.30 -38.39
N PRO A 319 11.20 4.23 -39.02
CA PRO A 319 9.76 4.36 -38.82
C PRO A 319 8.96 3.11 -39.24
N PHE A 320 9.53 2.24 -40.09
CA PHE A 320 8.94 0.97 -40.51
C PHE A 320 9.17 -0.20 -39.54
N GLU A 321 10.08 -0.09 -38.57
CA GLU A 321 10.45 -1.20 -37.66
C GLU A 321 9.70 -1.16 -36.32
N ARG A 322 8.65 -0.34 -36.19
CA ARG A 322 7.76 -0.34 -35.02
C ARG A 322 6.96 -1.66 -34.96
N ARG A 323 7.55 -2.68 -34.34
CA ARG A 323 6.94 -3.99 -34.09
C ARG A 323 5.52 -3.81 -33.50
N TRP A 324 4.53 -4.45 -34.12
CA TRP A 324 3.07 -4.28 -33.88
C TRP A 324 2.55 -4.75 -32.51
N ILE A 325 3.42 -4.85 -31.50
CA ILE A 325 3.14 -5.43 -30.19
C ILE A 325 3.09 -4.30 -29.17
N LEU A 326 2.03 -4.26 -28.36
CA LEU A 326 1.92 -3.37 -27.22
C LEU A 326 3.15 -3.53 -26.32
N PRO A 327 3.92 -2.46 -26.04
CA PRO A 327 5.07 -2.57 -25.15
C PRO A 327 4.63 -3.05 -23.77
N SER A 328 4.98 -4.29 -23.43
CA SER A 328 4.67 -4.89 -22.12
C SER A 328 5.32 -4.10 -20.98
N SER A 329 6.38 -3.35 -21.26
CA SER A 329 6.98 -2.32 -20.40
C SER A 329 5.94 -1.27 -19.96
N ASP A 330 5.26 -0.64 -20.91
CA ASP A 330 4.48 0.58 -20.68
C ASP A 330 3.19 0.26 -19.91
N PHE A 331 2.57 -0.89 -20.23
CA PHE A 331 1.48 -1.45 -19.42
C PHE A 331 1.94 -1.91 -18.02
N ARG A 332 3.15 -2.47 -17.89
CA ARG A 332 3.71 -2.86 -16.58
C ARG A 332 4.04 -1.64 -15.74
N GLU A 333 4.55 -0.55 -16.33
CA GLU A 333 4.78 0.73 -15.66
C GLU A 333 3.46 1.36 -15.21
N LEU A 334 2.44 1.39 -16.07
CA LEU A 334 1.08 1.87 -15.76
C LEU A 334 0.45 1.16 -14.54
N ILE A 335 0.69 -0.15 -14.42
CA ILE A 335 0.15 -1.00 -13.35
C ILE A 335 1.04 -0.99 -12.10
N SER A 336 2.36 -0.83 -12.25
CA SER A 336 3.31 -0.76 -11.14
C SER A 336 3.23 0.60 -10.43
N ASN A 337 3.35 1.70 -11.19
CA ASN A 337 3.50 3.04 -10.64
C ASN A 337 2.25 3.47 -9.85
N CYS A 338 2.43 3.73 -8.54
CA CYS A 338 1.33 4.13 -7.66
C CYS A 338 0.77 5.51 -8.02
N ALA A 339 1.60 6.46 -8.43
CA ALA A 339 1.16 7.79 -8.82
C ALA A 339 0.31 7.76 -10.10
N PHE A 340 0.69 6.96 -11.10
CA PHE A 340 -0.12 6.79 -12.31
C PHE A 340 -1.45 6.11 -12.01
N ARG A 341 -1.48 5.08 -11.16
CA ARG A 341 -2.74 4.47 -10.69
C ARG A 341 -3.63 5.45 -9.94
N ARG A 342 -3.07 6.29 -9.05
CA ARG A 342 -3.79 7.36 -8.34
C ARG A 342 -4.41 8.37 -9.34
N LEU A 343 -3.66 8.82 -10.35
CA LEU A 343 -4.15 9.76 -11.37
C LEU A 343 -5.23 9.15 -12.28
N ILE A 344 -5.04 7.90 -12.76
CA ILE A 344 -6.04 7.16 -13.55
C ILE A 344 -7.33 6.99 -12.75
N PHE A 345 -7.23 6.65 -11.47
CA PHE A 345 -8.40 6.50 -10.59
C PHE A 345 -9.15 7.83 -10.41
N ILE A 346 -8.44 8.95 -10.25
CA ILE A 346 -9.06 10.29 -10.17
C ILE A 346 -9.77 10.65 -11.49
N GLY A 347 -9.11 10.48 -12.63
CA GLY A 347 -9.70 10.75 -13.95
C GLY A 347 -10.92 9.87 -14.23
N MET A 348 -10.84 8.57 -13.91
CA MET A 348 -11.94 7.63 -14.02
C MET A 348 -13.10 8.01 -13.09
N ALA A 349 -12.84 8.34 -11.82
CA ALA A 349 -13.86 8.73 -10.87
C ALA A 349 -14.58 10.03 -11.27
N LEU A 350 -13.87 11.02 -11.82
CA LEU A 350 -14.49 12.25 -12.34
C LEU A 350 -15.49 11.96 -13.47
N LEU A 351 -15.14 11.08 -14.42
CA LEU A 351 -16.02 10.68 -15.51
C LEU A 351 -17.19 9.81 -15.05
N ILE A 352 -16.99 8.93 -14.06
CA ILE A 352 -18.09 8.16 -13.44
C ILE A 352 -19.09 9.10 -12.75
N ILE A 353 -18.59 10.10 -12.00
CA ILE A 353 -19.44 11.11 -11.37
C ILE A 353 -20.17 11.95 -12.43
N GLN A 354 -19.50 12.32 -13.52
CA GLN A 354 -20.13 13.01 -14.65
C GLN A 354 -21.30 12.21 -15.24
N GLN A 355 -21.10 10.92 -15.53
CA GLN A 355 -22.13 10.08 -16.16
C GLN A 355 -23.30 9.75 -15.22
N VAL A 356 -23.01 9.40 -13.96
CA VAL A 356 -24.05 9.10 -12.96
C VAL A 356 -24.89 10.35 -12.66
N ALA A 357 -24.27 11.53 -12.62
CA ALA A 357 -24.98 12.80 -12.47
C ALA A 357 -25.79 13.18 -13.71
N PHE A 358 -25.28 12.93 -14.92
CA PHE A 358 -25.98 13.34 -16.15
C PHE A 358 -27.13 12.40 -16.53
N LEU A 359 -26.84 11.12 -16.78
CA LEU A 359 -27.81 10.18 -17.33
C LEU A 359 -28.72 9.60 -16.25
N ASN A 360 -28.15 8.99 -15.20
CA ASN A 360 -28.92 8.22 -14.23
C ASN A 360 -29.78 9.15 -13.35
N LEU A 361 -29.16 10.13 -12.69
CA LEU A 361 -29.87 11.08 -11.83
C LEU A 361 -30.79 12.01 -12.64
N GLY A 362 -30.37 12.44 -13.83
CA GLY A 362 -31.15 13.36 -14.68
C GLY A 362 -32.38 12.76 -15.38
N SER A 363 -32.37 11.47 -15.73
CA SER A 363 -33.47 10.85 -16.50
C SER A 363 -34.40 9.95 -15.69
N ILE A 364 -33.91 9.31 -14.61
CA ILE A 364 -34.70 8.36 -13.82
C ILE A 364 -35.53 9.07 -12.75
N PHE A 365 -34.92 10.02 -12.02
CA PHE A 365 -35.53 10.65 -10.84
C PHE A 365 -36.45 11.83 -11.18
N PHE A 366 -36.13 12.58 -12.22
CA PHE A 366 -37.09 13.45 -12.92
C PHE A 366 -38.05 12.59 -13.73
N ASN A 367 -38.89 11.83 -13.02
CA ASN A 367 -39.77 10.78 -13.52
C ASN A 367 -40.60 11.30 -14.69
N ASN A 368 -40.16 10.98 -15.90
CA ASN A 368 -40.78 11.44 -17.14
C ASN A 368 -42.27 11.03 -17.21
N SER A 369 -42.66 9.91 -16.61
CA SER A 369 -44.07 9.48 -16.52
C SER A 369 -44.90 10.34 -15.56
N TYR A 370 -44.30 10.95 -14.54
CA TYR A 370 -44.96 11.88 -13.62
C TYR A 370 -45.15 13.24 -14.30
N ILE A 371 -44.12 13.75 -14.98
CA ILE A 371 -44.22 14.99 -15.76
C ILE A 371 -45.24 14.81 -16.91
N LYS A 372 -45.20 13.70 -17.66
CA LYS A 372 -46.15 13.36 -18.73
C LYS A 372 -47.60 13.14 -18.25
N ARG A 373 -47.83 12.95 -16.94
CA ARG A 373 -49.18 12.88 -16.34
C ARG A 373 -49.70 14.24 -15.87
N ASN A 374 -48.83 15.10 -15.34
CA ASN A 374 -49.23 16.36 -14.68
C ASN A 374 -48.99 17.61 -15.55
N VAL A 375 -48.38 17.48 -16.74
CA VAL A 375 -48.05 18.58 -17.67
C VAL A 375 -48.54 18.24 -19.07
N ASN A 376 -49.06 19.24 -19.80
CA ASN A 376 -49.54 19.11 -21.18
C ASN A 376 -48.51 18.42 -22.09
N GLU A 377 -48.93 17.46 -22.92
CA GLU A 377 -48.02 16.64 -23.74
C GLU A 377 -47.10 17.47 -24.64
N VAL A 378 -47.63 18.55 -25.23
CA VAL A 378 -46.86 19.52 -26.02
C VAL A 378 -45.71 20.12 -25.18
N MET A 379 -46.01 20.55 -23.96
CA MET A 379 -45.04 21.16 -23.05
C MET A 379 -44.07 20.12 -22.45
N TYR A 380 -44.48 18.85 -22.35
CA TYR A 380 -43.58 17.74 -22.01
C TYR A 380 -42.57 17.47 -23.16
N LYS A 381 -43.05 17.30 -24.41
CA LYS A 381 -42.22 17.06 -25.61
C LYS A 381 -41.25 18.25 -25.86
N TRP A 382 -41.74 19.49 -25.86
CA TRP A 382 -40.90 20.68 -26.05
C TRP A 382 -40.06 21.05 -24.82
N GLY A 383 -40.54 20.79 -23.60
CA GLY A 383 -39.79 21.02 -22.37
C GLY A 383 -38.53 20.17 -22.27
N GLY A 384 -38.61 18.90 -22.68
CA GLY A 384 -37.44 18.02 -22.78
C GLY A 384 -36.38 18.54 -23.76
N ILE A 385 -36.79 19.03 -24.93
CA ILE A 385 -35.90 19.70 -25.89
C ILE A 385 -35.31 20.99 -25.29
N GLY A 386 -36.14 21.78 -24.61
CA GLY A 386 -35.74 23.02 -23.94
C GLY A 386 -34.65 22.82 -22.89
N THR A 387 -34.68 21.71 -22.13
CA THR A 387 -33.62 21.35 -21.17
C THR A 387 -32.23 21.28 -21.83
N TYR A 388 -32.12 20.74 -23.05
CA TYR A 388 -30.84 20.69 -23.77
C TYR A 388 -30.43 22.05 -24.35
N PHE A 389 -31.37 22.89 -24.79
CA PHE A 389 -31.07 24.27 -25.19
C PHE A 389 -30.56 25.11 -24.00
N ILE A 390 -31.15 24.94 -22.82
CA ILE A 390 -30.67 25.57 -21.58
C ILE A 390 -29.25 25.07 -21.25
N SER A 391 -28.98 23.76 -21.36
CA SER A 391 -27.62 23.20 -21.21
C SER A 391 -26.60 23.84 -22.15
N LEU A 392 -26.95 24.01 -23.43
CA LEU A 392 -26.10 24.65 -24.43
C LEU A 392 -25.79 26.10 -24.06
N ILE A 393 -26.83 26.89 -23.75
CA ILE A 393 -26.68 28.30 -23.34
C ILE A 393 -25.80 28.41 -22.08
N SER A 394 -26.05 27.60 -21.05
CA SER A 394 -25.25 27.58 -19.82
C SER A 394 -23.77 27.27 -20.09
N THR A 395 -23.49 26.27 -20.94
CA THR A 395 -22.10 25.89 -21.28
C THR A 395 -21.38 27.00 -22.05
N VAL A 396 -22.08 27.72 -22.95
CA VAL A 396 -21.52 28.89 -23.67
C VAL A 396 -21.29 30.07 -22.72
N SER A 397 -22.26 30.43 -21.87
CA SER A 397 -22.17 31.59 -20.98
C SER A 397 -21.05 31.49 -19.95
N PHE A 398 -20.74 30.27 -19.48
CA PHE A 398 -19.68 30.06 -18.48
C PHE A 398 -18.32 29.70 -19.09
N LEU A 399 -18.21 29.56 -20.42
CA LEU A 399 -16.97 29.31 -21.15
C LEU A 399 -15.80 30.23 -20.71
N PRO A 400 -15.96 31.55 -20.51
CA PRO A 400 -14.85 32.41 -20.09
C PRO A 400 -14.44 32.21 -18.62
N LEU A 401 -15.37 31.79 -17.75
CA LEU A 401 -15.13 31.64 -16.30
C LEU A 401 -14.26 30.42 -15.97
N VAL A 402 -14.31 29.39 -16.81
CA VAL A 402 -13.59 28.11 -16.68
C VAL A 402 -12.12 28.32 -16.33
N ASP A 403 -11.44 29.20 -17.07
CA ASP A 403 -10.00 29.43 -16.99
C ASP A 403 -9.60 30.50 -15.93
N PHE A 404 -10.56 31.03 -15.16
CA PHE A 404 -10.31 31.94 -14.01
C PHE A 404 -10.73 31.40 -12.64
N VAL A 405 -11.85 30.67 -12.54
CA VAL A 405 -12.45 30.28 -11.23
C VAL A 405 -11.74 29.11 -10.55
N GLY A 406 -10.98 28.31 -11.32
CA GLY A 406 -10.19 27.18 -10.84
C GLY A 406 -10.99 25.87 -10.74
N ARG A 407 -10.42 24.79 -11.30
CA ARG A 407 -11.12 23.51 -11.57
C ARG A 407 -11.86 22.94 -10.34
N ARG A 408 -11.22 22.92 -9.16
CA ARG A 408 -11.82 22.36 -7.91
C ARG A 408 -13.09 23.10 -7.46
N ARG A 409 -13.16 24.43 -7.61
CA ARG A 409 -14.35 25.22 -7.24
C ARG A 409 -15.50 24.96 -8.21
N MET A 410 -15.19 24.91 -9.51
CA MET A 410 -16.16 24.60 -10.58
C MET A 410 -16.71 23.16 -10.51
N ILE A 411 -16.01 22.22 -9.86
CA ILE A 411 -16.54 20.87 -9.58
C ILE A 411 -17.45 20.87 -8.35
N VAL A 412 -16.96 21.39 -7.21
CA VAL A 412 -17.66 21.24 -5.91
C VAL A 412 -18.97 22.03 -5.86
N VAL A 413 -18.95 23.32 -6.22
CA VAL A 413 -20.12 24.19 -6.05
C VAL A 413 -21.34 23.71 -6.85
N PRO A 414 -21.22 23.36 -8.15
CA PRO A 414 -22.37 22.89 -8.92
C PRO A 414 -22.86 21.51 -8.48
N ILE A 415 -21.97 20.61 -8.03
CA ILE A 415 -22.40 19.32 -7.45
C ILE A 415 -23.22 19.54 -6.16
N SER A 416 -22.84 20.51 -5.31
CA SER A 416 -23.67 20.88 -4.15
C SER A 416 -25.05 21.42 -4.55
N VAL A 417 -25.14 22.26 -5.59
CA VAL A 417 -26.43 22.73 -6.13
C VAL A 417 -27.27 21.57 -6.67
N MET A 418 -26.66 20.65 -7.44
CA MET A 418 -27.33 19.47 -7.98
C MET A 418 -27.89 18.56 -6.87
N LEU A 419 -27.16 18.38 -5.77
CA LEU A 419 -27.62 17.62 -4.61
C LEU A 419 -28.81 18.28 -3.90
N ILE A 420 -28.80 19.61 -3.73
CA ILE A 420 -29.92 20.35 -3.13
C ILE A 420 -31.18 20.24 -4.01
N VAL A 421 -31.04 20.47 -5.32
CA VAL A 421 -32.15 20.36 -6.29
C VAL A 421 -32.70 18.93 -6.35
N TYR A 422 -31.83 17.91 -6.26
CA TYR A 422 -32.23 16.51 -6.16
C TYR A 422 -33.02 16.22 -4.88
N SER A 423 -32.57 16.67 -3.71
CA SER A 423 -33.30 16.49 -2.45
C SER A 423 -34.68 17.16 -2.47
N VAL A 424 -34.79 18.35 -3.05
CA VAL A 424 -36.10 19.03 -3.24
C VAL A 424 -37.00 18.25 -4.20
N ASN A 425 -36.47 17.75 -5.33
CA ASN A 425 -37.23 16.92 -6.26
C ASN A 425 -37.74 15.62 -5.61
N LEU A 426 -36.93 14.97 -4.78
CA LEU A 426 -37.31 13.75 -4.07
C LEU A 426 -38.49 14.00 -3.11
N ILE A 427 -38.55 15.15 -2.44
CA ILE A 427 -39.69 15.54 -1.60
C ILE A 427 -40.97 15.64 -2.46
N PHE A 428 -40.94 16.36 -3.59
CA PHE A 428 -42.11 16.47 -4.48
C PHE A 428 -42.61 15.11 -5.00
N VAL A 429 -41.71 14.15 -5.26
CA VAL A 429 -42.07 12.80 -5.70
C VAL A 429 -42.67 11.98 -4.55
N VAL A 430 -42.09 12.03 -3.35
CA VAL A 430 -42.57 11.28 -2.16
C VAL A 430 -43.91 11.81 -1.65
N SER A 431 -44.17 13.12 -1.74
CA SER A 431 -45.44 13.73 -1.32
C SER A 431 -46.62 13.51 -2.28
N GLU A 432 -46.47 12.70 -3.34
CA GLU A 432 -47.50 12.39 -4.35
C GLU A 432 -48.33 13.62 -4.84
N CYS A 433 -47.71 14.78 -5.03
CA CYS A 433 -48.43 16.03 -5.34
C CYS A 433 -49.14 16.00 -6.72
N LYS A 434 -50.44 15.65 -6.74
CA LYS A 434 -51.27 15.49 -7.94
C LYS A 434 -51.67 16.80 -8.65
N SER A 435 -51.07 17.95 -8.31
CA SER A 435 -51.35 19.23 -8.98
C SER A 435 -50.51 19.43 -10.25
N ALA A 436 -51.05 20.18 -11.21
CA ALA A 436 -50.31 20.59 -12.40
C ALA A 436 -49.11 21.50 -12.05
N GLU A 437 -49.26 22.34 -11.02
CA GLU A 437 -48.23 23.25 -10.51
C GLU A 437 -47.00 22.49 -9.99
N CYS A 438 -47.20 21.34 -9.32
CA CYS A 438 -46.11 20.43 -8.96
C CYS A 438 -45.43 19.82 -10.19
N GLY A 439 -46.18 19.53 -11.26
CA GLY A 439 -45.63 19.12 -12.56
C GLY A 439 -44.71 20.17 -13.20
N TYR A 440 -45.14 21.43 -13.26
CA TYR A 440 -44.32 22.55 -13.76
C TYR A 440 -43.11 22.83 -12.86
N SER A 441 -43.27 22.71 -11.54
CA SER A 441 -42.18 22.89 -10.57
C SER A 441 -41.08 21.83 -10.74
N ILE A 442 -41.43 20.57 -11.00
CA ILE A 442 -40.48 19.50 -11.31
C ILE A 442 -39.73 19.78 -12.63
N LEU A 443 -40.42 20.32 -13.65
CA LEU A 443 -39.76 20.71 -14.91
C LEU A 443 -38.79 21.89 -14.72
N LEU A 444 -39.11 22.86 -13.84
CA LEU A 444 -38.19 23.94 -13.47
C LEU A 444 -36.95 23.40 -12.74
N LEU A 445 -37.14 22.52 -11.75
CA LEU A 445 -36.04 21.86 -11.04
C LEU A 445 -35.13 21.06 -11.98
N LYS A 446 -35.69 20.38 -13.00
CA LYS A 446 -34.93 19.68 -14.05
C LYS A 446 -33.99 20.63 -14.80
N ASN A 447 -34.49 21.79 -15.20
CA ASN A 447 -33.70 22.81 -15.91
C ASN A 447 -32.60 23.41 -15.01
N ILE A 448 -32.86 23.65 -13.72
CA ILE A 448 -31.84 24.12 -12.76
C ILE A 448 -30.75 23.05 -12.55
N TYR A 449 -31.13 21.78 -12.42
CA TYR A 449 -30.21 20.65 -12.30
C TYR A 449 -29.28 20.55 -13.52
N THR A 450 -29.85 20.59 -14.73
CA THR A 450 -29.08 20.58 -15.99
C THR A 450 -28.21 21.82 -16.13
N THR A 451 -28.65 23.01 -15.70
CA THR A 451 -27.84 24.23 -15.68
C THR A 451 -26.59 24.04 -14.82
N ALA A 452 -26.74 23.55 -13.59
CA ALA A 452 -25.61 23.29 -12.69
C ALA A 452 -24.62 22.25 -13.26
N TYR A 453 -25.12 21.14 -13.83
CA TYR A 453 -24.28 20.16 -14.52
C TYR A 453 -23.44 20.79 -15.65
N SER A 454 -24.08 21.63 -16.46
CA SER A 454 -23.50 22.23 -17.67
C SER A 454 -22.43 23.28 -17.37
N ILE A 455 -22.49 23.89 -16.19
CA ILE A 455 -21.48 24.85 -15.71
C ILE A 455 -20.29 24.13 -15.05
N GLY A 456 -20.57 23.03 -14.34
CA GLY A 456 -19.59 22.35 -13.49
C GLY A 456 -19.02 21.07 -14.10
N ILE A 457 -19.48 19.93 -13.57
CA ILE A 457 -18.85 18.63 -13.80
C ILE A 457 -18.83 18.21 -15.28
N GLY A 458 -19.80 18.62 -16.10
CA GLY A 458 -19.88 18.32 -17.53
C GLY A 458 -18.64 18.75 -18.33
N PRO A 459 -18.36 20.06 -18.48
CA PRO A 459 -17.16 20.51 -19.17
C PRO A 459 -15.86 20.27 -18.37
N VAL A 460 -15.90 20.41 -17.04
CA VAL A 460 -14.66 20.45 -16.24
C VAL A 460 -14.01 19.07 -16.07
N ALA A 461 -14.78 17.97 -16.09
CA ALA A 461 -14.20 16.63 -16.11
C ALA A 461 -13.34 16.41 -17.38
N TRP A 462 -13.85 16.79 -18.56
CA TRP A 462 -13.10 16.69 -19.82
C TRP A 462 -11.84 17.56 -19.86
N ILE A 463 -11.89 18.76 -19.30
CA ILE A 463 -10.71 19.63 -19.16
C ILE A 463 -9.68 19.04 -18.20
N SER A 464 -10.14 18.44 -17.10
CA SER A 464 -9.25 17.89 -16.07
C SER A 464 -8.41 16.72 -16.59
N LEU A 465 -8.88 15.93 -17.57
CA LEU A 465 -8.15 14.77 -18.07
C LEU A 465 -6.80 15.14 -18.73
N PRO A 466 -6.73 16.00 -19.77
CA PRO A 466 -5.46 16.45 -20.36
C PRO A 466 -4.60 17.32 -19.43
N GLU A 467 -5.14 17.82 -18.31
CA GLU A 467 -4.40 18.58 -17.29
C GLU A 467 -3.80 17.67 -16.21
N LEU A 468 -4.47 16.56 -15.87
CA LEU A 468 -3.97 15.52 -14.95
C LEU A 468 -2.86 14.66 -15.58
N PHE A 469 -2.88 14.49 -16.90
CA PHE A 469 -1.88 13.71 -17.64
C PHE A 469 -0.95 14.61 -18.45
N GLN A 470 0.14 15.06 -17.81
CA GLN A 470 1.27 15.68 -18.51
C GLN A 470 1.74 14.79 -19.68
N GLN A 471 2.17 15.39 -20.78
CA GLN A 471 2.23 14.76 -22.11
C GLN A 471 3.46 13.87 -22.35
N ASP A 472 3.81 13.04 -21.35
CA ASP A 472 4.77 11.95 -21.46
C ASP A 472 4.33 10.93 -22.52
N GLY A 473 5.22 10.01 -22.93
CA GLY A 473 4.88 8.95 -23.90
C GLY A 473 3.65 8.13 -23.52
N ILE A 474 3.38 7.98 -22.21
CA ILE A 474 2.29 7.15 -21.65
C ILE A 474 1.06 8.01 -21.26
N HIS A 475 0.98 9.30 -21.64
CA HIS A 475 -0.20 10.14 -21.31
C HIS A 475 -1.48 9.64 -21.98
N LEU A 476 -1.38 9.23 -23.25
CA LEU A 476 -2.52 8.80 -24.05
C LEU A 476 -3.11 7.49 -23.52
N LEU A 477 -2.26 6.52 -23.14
CA LEU A 477 -2.66 5.29 -22.45
C LEU A 477 -3.35 5.57 -21.11
N ARG A 478 -2.80 6.46 -20.27
CA ARG A 478 -3.42 6.88 -19.00
C ARG A 478 -4.81 7.50 -19.21
N GLN A 479 -4.97 8.31 -20.26
CA GLN A 479 -6.25 8.94 -20.61
C GLN A 479 -7.27 7.93 -21.18
N SER A 480 -6.84 6.99 -22.03
CA SER A 480 -7.67 5.87 -22.51
C SER A 480 -8.25 5.04 -21.36
N PHE A 481 -7.43 4.74 -20.35
CA PHE A 481 -7.87 4.00 -19.16
C PHE A 481 -8.81 4.81 -18.27
N SER A 482 -8.61 6.11 -18.11
CA SER A 482 -9.56 6.97 -17.38
C SER A 482 -10.92 7.02 -18.11
N SER A 483 -10.90 7.06 -19.44
CA SER A 483 -12.10 7.16 -20.29
C SER A 483 -13.05 5.97 -20.20
N PHE A 484 -12.63 4.83 -19.63
CA PHE A 484 -13.56 3.76 -19.23
C PHE A 484 -14.65 4.26 -18.27
N GLY A 485 -14.32 5.20 -17.38
CA GLY A 485 -15.29 5.81 -16.47
C GLY A 485 -16.43 6.56 -17.17
N ASN A 486 -16.25 6.92 -18.45
CA ASN A 486 -17.26 7.58 -19.28
C ASN A 486 -18.07 6.61 -20.17
N THR A 487 -17.70 5.33 -20.26
CA THR A 487 -18.47 4.37 -21.06
C THR A 487 -19.77 3.99 -20.31
N ASP A 488 -20.90 3.90 -21.03
CA ASP A 488 -22.26 3.70 -20.46
C ASP A 488 -22.46 2.38 -19.68
N THR A 489 -21.40 1.58 -19.58
CA THR A 489 -21.19 0.39 -18.73
C THR A 489 -21.81 0.47 -17.32
N ILE A 490 -21.92 1.67 -16.73
CA ILE A 490 -22.45 1.89 -15.38
C ILE A 490 -23.93 2.33 -15.38
N ALA A 491 -24.44 2.89 -16.49
CA ALA A 491 -25.84 3.31 -16.60
C ALA A 491 -26.81 2.11 -16.68
N TYR A 492 -26.37 1.01 -17.30
CA TYR A 492 -27.18 -0.19 -17.51
C TYR A 492 -27.03 -1.27 -16.42
N LEU A 493 -26.60 -0.88 -15.21
CA LEU A 493 -26.51 -1.78 -14.05
C LEU A 493 -27.85 -2.04 -13.35
N ASP A 494 -28.89 -1.24 -13.62
CA ASP A 494 -30.27 -1.50 -13.18
C ASP A 494 -30.91 -2.64 -13.99
N LEU A 495 -30.50 -3.86 -13.66
CA LEU A 495 -31.15 -5.10 -14.10
C LEU A 495 -32.35 -5.41 -13.18
N PRO A 496 -33.61 -5.22 -13.61
CA PRO A 496 -34.76 -5.72 -12.87
C PRO A 496 -34.69 -7.25 -12.76
N LYS A 497 -34.96 -7.79 -11.57
CA LYS A 497 -34.64 -9.17 -11.14
C LYS A 497 -35.49 -10.30 -11.78
N ALA A 498 -35.95 -10.13 -13.02
CA ALA A 498 -37.01 -10.95 -13.62
C ALA A 498 -36.56 -12.30 -14.22
N MET A 499 -35.29 -12.48 -14.60
CA MET A 499 -34.83 -13.65 -15.40
C MET A 499 -33.83 -14.59 -14.70
N VAL A 500 -34.10 -15.07 -13.47
CA VAL A 500 -33.38 -16.23 -12.90
C VAL A 500 -34.31 -17.20 -12.14
N LYS A 501 -34.98 -18.10 -12.86
CA LYS A 501 -35.48 -19.38 -12.33
C LYS A 501 -34.96 -20.54 -13.20
N PRO A 502 -33.77 -21.11 -12.91
CA PRO A 502 -33.24 -22.22 -13.68
C PRO A 502 -33.88 -23.54 -13.22
N LYS A 503 -34.59 -24.23 -14.12
CA LYS A 503 -34.75 -25.68 -13.97
C LYS A 503 -33.36 -26.31 -14.11
N ARG A 504 -33.00 -27.21 -13.19
CA ARG A 504 -31.75 -27.99 -13.26
C ARG A 504 -31.71 -28.82 -14.54
N HIS A 505 -30.53 -28.96 -15.15
CA HIS A 505 -29.89 -30.21 -15.59
C HIS A 505 -28.47 -29.92 -16.11
N GLY A 506 -27.54 -30.87 -16.00
CA GLY A 506 -26.36 -31.01 -16.87
C GLY A 506 -25.18 -30.01 -16.74
N ALA A 507 -24.03 -30.53 -16.27
CA ALA A 507 -22.65 -30.24 -16.70
C ALA A 507 -22.05 -28.80 -16.76
N GLY A 508 -20.85 -28.66 -16.18
CA GLY A 508 -19.72 -27.98 -16.83
C GLY A 508 -19.42 -26.51 -16.51
N GLY A 509 -18.12 -26.16 -16.45
CA GLY A 509 -17.60 -24.81 -16.72
C GLY A 509 -17.35 -23.87 -15.52
N LYS A 510 -16.08 -23.68 -15.12
CA LYS A 510 -15.65 -22.63 -14.18
C LYS A 510 -15.34 -21.31 -14.93
N ARG A 511 -16.09 -20.21 -14.70
CA ARG A 511 -15.61 -18.80 -14.77
C ARG A 511 -16.72 -17.75 -14.50
N LYS A 512 -16.69 -17.09 -13.34
CA LYS A 512 -17.12 -15.69 -13.04
C LYS A 512 -17.34 -15.48 -11.52
N LYS A 513 -16.48 -14.69 -10.86
CA LYS A 513 -16.75 -13.91 -9.63
C LYS A 513 -15.47 -13.20 -9.15
N LYS A 514 -15.35 -11.89 -9.38
CA LYS A 514 -14.47 -10.98 -8.60
C LYS A 514 -14.90 -9.50 -8.72
N GLN A 515 -16.21 -9.26 -8.64
CA GLN A 515 -16.83 -7.92 -8.72
C GLN A 515 -18.15 -7.92 -7.92
N SER A 516 -18.06 -8.00 -6.58
CA SER A 516 -19.24 -7.91 -5.69
C SER A 516 -18.93 -7.62 -4.21
N ILE A 517 -17.68 -7.27 -3.84
CA ILE A 517 -17.24 -7.26 -2.43
C ILE A 517 -17.38 -5.86 -1.77
N VAL A 518 -17.27 -4.76 -2.53
CA VAL A 518 -17.26 -3.40 -1.97
C VAL A 518 -18.66 -2.80 -1.78
N SER A 519 -19.64 -3.25 -2.56
CA SER A 519 -21.03 -2.75 -2.51
C SER A 519 -21.74 -3.09 -1.20
N ASN A 520 -21.48 -4.27 -0.64
CA ASN A 520 -22.23 -4.84 0.47
C ASN A 520 -21.66 -4.48 1.85
N LEU A 521 -20.62 -3.64 1.91
CA LEU A 521 -20.02 -3.18 3.16
C LEU A 521 -20.90 -2.13 3.84
N THR A 522 -21.37 -2.47 5.05
CA THR A 522 -22.14 -1.61 5.96
C THR A 522 -21.35 -0.35 6.38
N LYS A 523 -22.02 0.64 6.99
CA LYS A 523 -21.34 1.84 7.52
C LYS A 523 -20.17 1.48 8.47
N LYS A 524 -20.37 0.50 9.38
CA LYS A 524 -19.32 0.02 10.31
C LYS A 524 -18.14 -0.63 9.59
N GLN A 525 -18.36 -1.37 8.50
CA GLN A 525 -17.25 -1.92 7.70
C GLN A 525 -16.50 -0.83 6.92
N LYS A 526 -17.20 0.19 6.41
CA LYS A 526 -16.59 1.31 5.66
C LYS A 526 -15.77 2.26 6.53
N THR A 527 -16.20 2.59 7.75
CA THR A 527 -15.37 3.35 8.70
C THR A 527 -14.13 2.56 9.09
N HIS A 528 -14.28 1.27 9.35
CA HIS A 528 -13.17 0.41 9.76
C HIS A 528 -12.17 0.12 8.62
N TRP A 529 -12.60 0.14 7.35
CA TRP A 529 -11.70 0.21 6.20
C TRP A 529 -10.86 1.49 6.23
N LYS A 530 -11.51 2.64 6.46
CA LYS A 530 -10.87 3.96 6.46
C LYS A 530 -9.90 4.17 7.64
N GLN A 531 -10.16 3.55 8.78
CA GLN A 531 -9.34 3.68 10.01
C GLN A 531 -8.14 2.72 10.07
N PHE A 532 -8.22 1.55 9.41
CA PHE A 532 -7.20 0.50 9.58
C PHE A 532 -6.50 0.07 8.28
N GLY A 533 -7.17 0.20 7.12
CA GLY A 533 -6.61 -0.05 5.79
C GLY A 533 -6.98 -1.40 5.16
N GLU A 534 -7.52 -2.36 5.93
CA GLU A 534 -7.80 -3.72 5.46
C GLU A 534 -9.27 -4.15 5.60
N ALA A 535 -9.67 -5.12 4.75
CA ALA A 535 -10.95 -5.80 4.84
C ALA A 535 -10.98 -6.78 6.02
N HIS A 536 -12.16 -6.91 6.63
CA HIS A 536 -12.31 -7.75 7.79
C HIS A 536 -12.47 -9.23 7.40
N PRO A 537 -11.64 -10.16 7.91
CA PRO A 537 -11.79 -11.57 7.56
C PRO A 537 -13.09 -12.22 8.03
N ALA A 538 -13.88 -11.66 8.96
CA ALA A 538 -15.15 -12.28 9.40
C ALA A 538 -16.08 -12.65 8.24
N ASP A 539 -16.17 -11.74 7.28
CA ASP A 539 -17.28 -11.65 6.33
C ASP A 539 -17.20 -12.68 5.18
N GLU A 540 -16.13 -13.49 5.11
CA GLU A 540 -15.94 -14.52 4.06
C GLU A 540 -16.61 -15.88 4.32
N LYS A 541 -17.14 -16.16 5.52
CA LYS A 541 -17.69 -17.48 5.87
C LYS A 541 -19.10 -17.74 5.29
N SER A 542 -19.24 -17.74 3.96
CA SER A 542 -20.49 -18.13 3.26
C SER A 542 -20.38 -18.71 1.83
N SER A 543 -19.21 -19.19 1.36
CA SER A 543 -19.18 -20.11 0.19
C SER A 543 -17.99 -21.07 0.13
N SER A 544 -18.10 -22.24 0.74
CA SER A 544 -17.12 -23.33 0.64
C SER A 544 -17.53 -24.39 -0.41
N LYS A 545 -16.76 -24.50 -1.49
CA LYS A 545 -16.52 -25.80 -2.15
C LYS A 545 -15.02 -25.94 -2.42
N VAL A 546 -14.47 -27.06 -1.95
CA VAL A 546 -13.03 -27.27 -1.81
C VAL A 546 -12.31 -27.28 -3.15
N THR A 547 -11.20 -26.53 -3.23
CA THR A 547 -10.09 -26.86 -4.14
C THR A 547 -8.79 -26.79 -3.35
N LYS A 548 -7.95 -27.82 -3.48
CA LYS A 548 -6.70 -27.98 -2.73
C LYS A 548 -5.65 -26.94 -3.17
N PHE A 549 -4.77 -26.56 -2.24
CA PHE A 549 -3.46 -25.89 -2.44
C PHE A 549 -3.31 -24.96 -3.66
N ASN A 550 -3.47 -23.66 -3.43
CA ASN A 550 -2.57 -22.64 -4.00
C ASN A 550 -1.97 -21.90 -2.79
N ARG A 551 -0.66 -21.98 -2.55
CA ARG A 551 0.38 -21.15 -3.20
C ARG A 551 0.13 -19.67 -2.95
N ILE A 552 1.09 -19.04 -2.26
CA ILE A 552 1.40 -17.60 -2.35
C ILE A 552 1.28 -17.24 -3.84
N SER A 553 0.38 -16.32 -4.20
CA SER A 553 0.21 -16.06 -5.63
C SER A 553 1.45 -15.36 -6.16
N SER A 554 1.73 -15.51 -7.46
CA SER A 554 2.82 -14.76 -8.08
C SER A 554 2.67 -13.24 -7.94
N ARG A 555 1.47 -12.73 -7.62
CA ARG A 555 1.25 -11.32 -7.26
C ARG A 555 1.63 -11.00 -5.81
N ASP A 556 1.47 -11.91 -4.86
CA ASP A 556 1.83 -11.66 -3.46
C ASP A 556 3.34 -11.78 -3.30
N LEU A 557 3.93 -12.77 -3.98
CA LEU A 557 5.38 -12.91 -4.13
C LEU A 557 5.98 -11.73 -4.90
N GLN A 558 5.33 -11.22 -5.96
CA GLN A 558 5.72 -9.96 -6.61
C GLN A 558 5.41 -8.71 -5.78
N THR A 559 4.45 -8.73 -4.85
CA THR A 559 4.19 -7.57 -3.99
C THR A 559 5.23 -7.51 -2.88
N GLN A 560 5.59 -8.65 -2.29
CA GLN A 560 6.73 -8.76 -1.38
C GLN A 560 8.06 -8.50 -2.09
N GLN A 561 8.26 -8.96 -3.34
CA GLN A 561 9.47 -8.64 -4.12
C GLN A 561 9.51 -7.17 -4.58
N ASN A 562 8.38 -6.57 -4.98
CA ASN A 562 8.34 -5.15 -5.36
C ASN A 562 8.45 -4.22 -4.15
N ILE A 563 7.86 -4.58 -3.00
CA ILE A 563 8.08 -3.87 -1.74
C ILE A 563 9.54 -4.05 -1.31
N ALA A 564 10.10 -5.26 -1.41
CA ALA A 564 11.49 -5.52 -1.09
C ALA A 564 12.47 -4.84 -2.06
N SER A 565 12.13 -4.62 -3.34
CA SER A 565 13.01 -3.96 -4.31
C SER A 565 12.83 -2.45 -4.36
N SER A 566 11.64 -1.91 -4.08
CA SER A 566 11.49 -0.47 -3.83
C SER A 566 12.07 -0.09 -2.47
N SER A 567 11.94 -0.97 -1.46
CA SER A 567 12.65 -0.78 -0.20
C SER A 567 14.13 -1.02 -0.36
N SER A 568 14.61 -1.96 -1.17
CA SER A 568 16.06 -2.17 -1.31
C SER A 568 16.74 -1.09 -2.14
N SER A 569 16.10 -0.46 -3.14
CA SER A 569 16.73 0.70 -3.78
C SER A 569 16.83 1.90 -2.82
N GLU A 570 15.77 2.21 -2.08
CA GLU A 570 15.81 3.32 -1.09
C GLU A 570 16.62 2.96 0.17
N SER A 571 16.66 1.70 0.61
CA SER A 571 17.47 1.25 1.75
C SER A 571 18.91 0.91 1.37
N GLU A 572 19.23 0.59 0.12
CA GLU A 572 20.61 0.58 -0.36
C GLU A 572 21.17 2.01 -0.44
N GLU A 573 20.34 3.05 -0.52
CA GLU A 573 20.80 4.43 -0.26
C GLU A 573 20.80 4.78 1.25
N ASP A 574 19.73 4.50 2.00
CA ASP A 574 19.59 4.90 3.43
C ASP A 574 20.36 4.01 4.43
N GLU A 575 20.39 2.69 4.28
CA GLU A 575 21.21 1.79 5.12
C GLU A 575 22.68 1.92 4.75
N GLN A 576 23.02 2.11 3.47
CA GLN A 576 24.37 2.58 3.13
C GLN A 576 24.63 3.95 3.74
N THR A 577 23.68 4.88 3.83
CA THR A 577 23.91 6.18 4.49
C THR A 577 24.15 6.01 6.00
N ALA A 578 23.39 5.17 6.69
CA ALA A 578 23.62 4.86 8.11
C ALA A 578 24.97 4.13 8.35
N TYR A 579 25.40 3.27 7.42
CA TYR A 579 26.69 2.58 7.48
C TYR A 579 27.86 3.49 7.06
N LYS A 580 27.65 4.36 6.05
CA LYS A 580 28.57 5.43 5.62
C LYS A 580 28.72 6.51 6.68
N GLU A 581 27.69 6.83 7.48
CA GLU A 581 27.79 7.70 8.66
C GLU A 581 28.64 7.06 9.76
N LEU A 582 28.55 5.73 9.91
CA LEU A 582 29.37 4.96 10.85
C LEU A 582 30.83 4.80 10.36
N LEU A 583 31.06 4.80 9.04
CA LEU A 583 32.38 4.69 8.39
C LEU A 583 33.08 6.02 8.09
N SER A 584 32.36 7.11 7.83
CA SER A 584 32.91 8.44 7.51
C SER A 584 33.72 9.01 8.67
N ASN A 585 33.32 8.65 9.89
CA ASN A 585 34.04 8.86 11.15
C ASN A 585 35.39 8.11 11.25
N LEU A 586 35.75 7.26 10.27
CA LEU A 586 36.96 6.40 10.32
C LEU A 586 37.97 6.57 9.17
N ARG A 587 37.59 6.99 7.94
CA ARG A 587 38.47 7.69 6.96
C ARG A 587 37.76 8.01 5.62
N PRO A 588 38.03 9.18 4.98
CA PRO A 588 37.41 9.55 3.69
C PRO A 588 37.87 8.74 2.47
N SER A 589 39.02 8.05 2.54
CA SER A 589 39.70 7.49 1.35
C SER A 589 39.04 6.26 0.72
N TYR A 590 38.04 5.65 1.36
CA TYR A 590 37.46 4.38 0.91
C TYR A 590 36.37 4.58 -0.16
N VAL A 591 35.50 5.58 0.04
CA VAL A 591 34.37 5.90 -0.86
C VAL A 591 34.86 6.10 -2.30
N LYS A 592 35.95 6.84 -2.49
CA LYS A 592 36.47 7.17 -3.83
C LYS A 592 36.94 5.95 -4.65
N LYS A 593 37.13 4.77 -4.03
CA LYS A 593 37.54 3.54 -4.72
C LYS A 593 36.42 2.56 -5.04
N LEU A 594 35.22 2.70 -4.49
CA LEU A 594 34.07 1.89 -4.91
C LEU A 594 33.54 2.39 -6.27
N ASN A 595 33.37 3.70 -6.39
CA ASN A 595 32.89 4.35 -7.62
C ASN A 595 33.76 4.06 -8.86
N GLU A 596 35.06 3.77 -8.70
CA GLU A 596 35.97 3.41 -9.82
C GLU A 596 35.82 1.93 -10.27
N PHE A 597 35.06 1.10 -9.55
CA PHE A 597 34.81 -0.31 -9.90
C PHE A 597 33.40 -0.56 -10.47
N GLU A 598 32.40 0.19 -10.02
CA GLU A 598 31.00 0.02 -10.45
C GLU A 598 30.81 0.31 -11.95
N GLU A 599 31.61 1.21 -12.54
CA GLU A 599 31.64 1.50 -13.99
C GLU A 599 32.07 0.32 -14.89
N THR A 600 32.44 -0.85 -14.32
CA THR A 600 32.99 -1.98 -15.08
C THR A 600 32.08 -3.22 -15.21
N GLU A 601 30.92 -3.27 -14.55
CA GLU A 601 30.09 -4.49 -14.53
C GLU A 601 28.95 -4.52 -15.57
N GLU A 602 28.58 -3.41 -16.21
CA GLU A 602 27.45 -3.35 -17.17
C GLU A 602 27.75 -3.91 -18.60
N ASN A 603 28.95 -4.43 -18.87
CA ASN A 603 29.42 -4.72 -20.25
C ASN A 603 29.52 -6.21 -20.64
N ILE A 604 28.99 -7.16 -19.84
CA ILE A 604 29.26 -8.60 -20.03
C ILE A 604 28.01 -9.49 -20.21
N ASP A 605 26.89 -9.19 -19.54
CA ASP A 605 25.72 -10.10 -19.42
C ASP A 605 24.72 -10.06 -20.62
N THR A 606 25.20 -9.93 -21.87
CA THR A 606 24.32 -9.88 -23.07
C THR A 606 24.55 -10.93 -24.16
N ASP A 607 25.60 -11.76 -24.05
CA ASP A 607 25.81 -12.93 -24.91
C ASP A 607 25.56 -14.24 -24.13
N LEU A 608 25.28 -15.34 -24.83
CA LEU A 608 25.09 -16.72 -24.31
C LEU A 608 23.72 -17.12 -23.68
N GLU A 609 22.62 -17.04 -24.45
CA GLU A 609 21.57 -18.09 -24.44
C GLU A 609 20.99 -18.30 -25.88
N GLU A 610 21.83 -18.73 -26.84
CA GLU A 610 21.40 -19.29 -28.13
C GLU A 610 22.05 -20.66 -28.41
N ASP A 611 21.41 -21.74 -27.97
CA ASP A 611 21.41 -23.09 -28.57
C ASP A 611 20.20 -23.83 -27.95
N ARG A 612 19.19 -24.20 -28.75
CA ARG A 612 19.04 -25.45 -29.55
C ARG A 612 18.97 -26.72 -28.71
N ASP A 613 17.75 -27.27 -28.66
CA ASP A 613 17.43 -28.68 -28.49
C ASP A 613 16.20 -28.94 -29.41
N ASP A 614 16.43 -29.58 -30.56
CA ASP A 614 15.38 -30.18 -31.40
C ASP A 614 15.39 -31.70 -31.15
N ASP A 615 14.21 -32.33 -31.24
CA ASP A 615 13.92 -33.76 -31.41
C ASP A 615 14.62 -34.84 -30.54
N ILE A 616 13.81 -35.62 -29.83
CA ILE A 616 13.75 -37.10 -29.94
C ILE A 616 12.38 -37.57 -29.40
N GLU A 617 11.86 -38.65 -29.99
CA GLU A 617 10.46 -39.08 -29.91
C GLU A 617 10.20 -40.17 -28.83
N GLU A 618 8.92 -40.52 -28.69
CA GLU A 618 8.29 -41.81 -28.32
C GLU A 618 8.94 -42.75 -27.27
N GLU A 619 8.10 -43.23 -26.34
CA GLU A 619 7.58 -44.62 -26.36
C GLU A 619 6.35 -44.76 -25.42
N GLU A 620 5.46 -45.71 -25.71
CA GLU A 620 4.26 -46.04 -24.92
C GLU A 620 4.39 -47.42 -24.23
N GLU A 621 3.45 -47.73 -23.32
CA GLU A 621 3.07 -49.05 -22.77
C GLU A 621 4.13 -50.13 -22.44
N GLU A 622 4.10 -50.63 -21.19
CA GLU A 622 3.52 -51.97 -20.93
C GLU A 622 3.29 -52.21 -19.41
N GLU A 623 2.51 -53.25 -19.08
CA GLU A 623 2.24 -53.71 -17.71
C GLU A 623 3.21 -54.82 -17.31
N GLU A 624 3.43 -55.04 -16.00
CA GLU A 624 3.26 -56.38 -15.44
C GLU A 624 2.98 -56.36 -13.92
N LYS A 625 2.51 -57.50 -13.39
CA LYS A 625 2.17 -57.74 -11.97
C LYS A 625 2.96 -58.94 -11.46
N ASP A 626 3.07 -59.06 -10.14
CA ASP A 626 3.11 -60.30 -9.33
C ASP A 626 3.71 -59.97 -7.95
N THR A 627 3.31 -60.54 -6.80
CA THR A 627 2.10 -61.27 -6.35
C THR A 627 1.76 -60.71 -4.93
N GLU A 628 0.57 -60.81 -4.33
CA GLU A 628 -0.07 -62.01 -3.72
C GLU A 628 0.93 -62.89 -2.92
N ASP A 629 0.67 -63.30 -1.67
CA ASP A 629 -0.49 -63.07 -0.79
C ASP A 629 -0.05 -63.18 0.70
N ASP A 630 -0.94 -62.84 1.65
CA ASP A 630 -1.34 -63.70 2.79
C ASP A 630 -2.08 -62.97 3.93
N ASN A 631 -2.87 -63.73 4.70
CA ASN A 631 -3.86 -63.26 5.67
C ASN A 631 -3.42 -63.47 7.14
N GLU A 632 -4.05 -62.76 8.09
CA GLU A 632 -5.03 -63.37 9.02
C GLU A 632 -5.69 -62.34 9.97
N SER A 633 -6.65 -62.80 10.79
CA SER A 633 -7.59 -61.99 11.58
C SER A 633 -7.61 -62.38 13.07
N VAL A 634 -8.77 -62.38 13.76
CA VAL A 634 -8.97 -62.63 15.22
C VAL A 634 -8.43 -61.47 16.08
N SER A 635 -9.24 -60.57 16.67
CA SER A 635 -10.27 -60.73 17.75
C SER A 635 -9.65 -61.10 19.12
N GLU A 636 -10.23 -60.78 20.29
CA GLU A 636 -11.56 -60.23 20.60
C GLU A 636 -11.57 -59.43 21.93
N GLU A 637 -12.78 -59.20 22.47
CA GLU A 637 -13.17 -58.40 23.64
C GLU A 637 -12.58 -58.90 25.00
N ILE A 638 -12.77 -58.24 26.14
CA ILE A 638 -13.99 -58.36 26.98
C ILE A 638 -14.08 -57.22 28.04
N GLU A 639 -15.30 -56.75 28.33
CA GLU A 639 -15.65 -55.78 29.37
C GLU A 639 -15.82 -56.36 30.80
N GLN A 640 -16.31 -55.53 31.74
CA GLN A 640 -17.01 -55.76 33.03
C GLN A 640 -16.27 -55.08 34.22
N LYS A 641 -16.91 -54.41 35.22
CA LYS A 641 -18.32 -54.11 35.58
C LYS A 641 -18.35 -53.11 36.79
N GLU A 642 -19.42 -52.59 37.41
CA GLU A 642 -20.92 -52.70 37.34
C GLU A 642 -21.58 -51.29 37.31
N GLY A 643 -22.92 -51.20 37.44
CA GLY A 643 -23.70 -49.97 37.71
C GLY A 643 -24.03 -49.78 39.21
N SER A 644 -25.12 -49.10 39.60
CA SER A 644 -26.22 -48.49 38.83
C SER A 644 -26.97 -47.38 39.62
N ASP A 645 -27.87 -46.67 38.91
CA ASP A 645 -29.04 -45.90 39.41
C ASP A 645 -28.78 -44.50 40.08
N ASP A 646 -29.60 -43.44 39.90
CA ASP A 646 -30.84 -43.26 39.11
C ASP A 646 -31.13 -41.78 38.73
N GLU A 647 -32.23 -41.55 37.98
CA GLU A 647 -33.04 -40.34 37.75
C GLU A 647 -32.67 -39.25 36.69
N LYS A 648 -33.58 -39.14 35.68
CA LYS A 648 -34.13 -37.92 35.01
C LYS A 648 -33.19 -37.02 34.16
N SER A 649 -33.38 -36.81 32.85
CA SER A 649 -34.54 -36.29 32.06
C SER A 649 -34.85 -34.79 32.33
N GLU A 650 -35.08 -33.91 31.34
CA GLU A 650 -35.33 -34.11 29.89
C GLU A 650 -34.91 -32.86 29.05
N ASN A 651 -35.32 -32.79 27.78
CA ASN A 651 -34.91 -31.76 26.80
C ASN A 651 -35.52 -30.37 27.02
N GLU A 652 -34.80 -29.30 26.65
CA GLU A 652 -35.36 -28.16 25.89
C GLU A 652 -34.24 -27.27 25.31
N ASP A 653 -34.03 -27.33 23.99
CA ASP A 653 -33.02 -26.50 23.29
C ASP A 653 -33.57 -26.06 21.91
N ALA A 654 -34.74 -25.42 21.92
CA ALA A 654 -35.54 -25.17 20.70
C ALA A 654 -36.39 -23.89 20.70
N GLN A 655 -36.04 -22.83 21.45
CA GLN A 655 -36.65 -21.50 21.29
C GLN A 655 -35.82 -20.36 21.92
N ASN A 656 -35.36 -19.41 21.09
CA ASN A 656 -35.27 -17.95 21.37
C ASN A 656 -34.55 -17.22 20.21
N ASP A 657 -35.14 -17.24 19.02
CA ASP A 657 -34.63 -16.54 17.83
C ASP A 657 -35.57 -15.38 17.44
N SER A 658 -35.86 -14.50 18.42
CA SER A 658 -36.66 -13.29 18.24
C SER A 658 -36.57 -12.33 19.45
N ASN A 659 -35.59 -11.42 19.45
CA ASN A 659 -35.66 -10.06 20.04
C ASN A 659 -34.30 -9.37 19.94
N ASP A 660 -34.14 -8.49 18.94
CA ASP A 660 -33.20 -7.32 18.94
C ASP A 660 -33.36 -6.46 17.65
N GLU A 661 -34.56 -6.41 17.05
CA GLU A 661 -34.89 -5.53 15.90
C GLU A 661 -35.65 -4.25 16.33
N SER A 662 -35.25 -3.61 17.42
CA SER A 662 -35.93 -2.41 17.92
C SER A 662 -35.01 -1.39 18.60
N GLU A 663 -34.02 -0.86 17.87
CA GLU A 663 -33.47 0.47 18.18
C GLU A 663 -32.79 1.13 16.95
N LYS A 664 -33.38 2.24 16.48
CA LYS A 664 -32.85 3.17 15.47
C LYS A 664 -33.46 4.54 15.74
N GLU A 665 -32.67 5.58 15.45
CA GLU A 665 -32.98 6.99 15.71
C GLU A 665 -32.98 7.27 17.24
N GLU A 666 -32.27 8.27 17.78
CA GLU A 666 -31.57 9.41 17.17
C GLU A 666 -30.09 9.49 17.61
N ILE A 667 -29.20 9.97 16.73
CA ILE A 667 -27.98 10.69 17.13
C ILE A 667 -27.79 11.85 16.15
N ASP A 668 -28.00 13.06 16.64
CA ASP A 668 -27.79 14.32 15.91
C ASP A 668 -26.30 14.75 15.91
N LYS A 669 -25.99 15.87 15.25
CA LYS A 669 -24.65 16.45 15.13
C LYS A 669 -24.16 17.07 16.45
N ASN A 670 -23.71 16.24 17.38
CA ASN A 670 -22.75 16.66 18.41
C ASN A 670 -21.68 15.58 18.58
N ASP A 671 -20.49 15.85 18.04
CA ASP A 671 -19.27 15.12 18.41
C ASP A 671 -18.72 15.69 19.73
N TYR A 672 -17.74 15.02 20.33
CA TYR A 672 -17.14 15.34 21.64
C TYR A 672 -18.03 15.16 22.88
N ARG A 673 -18.47 13.92 23.16
CA ARG A 673 -18.39 13.37 24.54
C ARG A 673 -18.40 11.84 24.57
N PHE A 674 -17.34 11.28 25.13
CA PHE A 674 -17.30 9.90 25.66
C PHE A 674 -16.67 9.93 27.07
N GLU A 675 -17.16 10.88 27.88
CA GLU A 675 -17.00 11.00 29.33
C GLU A 675 -18.42 11.13 29.94
N ASP A 676 -18.50 11.04 31.27
CA ASP A 676 -19.64 11.46 32.12
C ASP A 676 -20.80 10.44 32.35
N SER A 677 -20.64 9.12 32.08
CA SER A 677 -21.67 8.12 32.47
C SER A 677 -21.18 6.86 33.21
N GLU A 678 -20.09 6.20 32.79
CA GLU A 678 -19.51 5.07 33.57
C GLU A 678 -18.49 5.50 34.63
N ASP A 679 -17.88 6.69 34.48
CA ASP A 679 -16.75 7.14 35.31
C ASP A 679 -17.14 7.52 36.76
N ILE A 680 -18.43 7.72 37.05
CA ILE A 680 -18.93 8.05 38.40
C ILE A 680 -18.60 6.93 39.40
N VAL A 681 -18.57 5.66 38.94
CA VAL A 681 -18.26 4.50 39.79
C VAL A 681 -16.74 4.25 39.92
N LEU A 682 -15.92 5.30 39.83
CA LEU A 682 -14.46 5.26 40.11
C LEU A 682 -14.04 6.06 41.36
N GLU A 683 -14.95 6.84 41.96
CA GLU A 683 -14.64 7.77 43.05
C GLU A 683 -14.12 7.09 44.33
N GLU A 684 -14.61 5.89 44.65
CA GLU A 684 -14.21 5.16 45.88
C GLU A 684 -12.80 4.53 45.85
N GLU A 685 -12.16 4.41 44.68
CA GLU A 685 -10.89 3.68 44.54
C GLU A 685 -9.63 4.54 44.74
N ASP A 686 -9.79 5.85 44.96
CA ASP A 686 -8.72 6.83 44.78
C ASP A 686 -7.66 6.83 45.91
N HIS A 687 -8.02 6.31 47.09
CA HIS A 687 -7.11 6.16 48.23
C HIS A 687 -6.02 5.08 48.05
N PHE A 688 -5.97 4.38 46.91
CA PHE A 688 -4.99 3.30 46.69
C PHE A 688 -3.57 3.78 46.37
N ILE A 689 -3.38 4.92 45.69
CA ILE A 689 -2.05 5.39 45.27
C ILE A 689 -1.35 6.13 46.43
N LYS A 690 -0.61 5.37 47.24
CA LYS A 690 0.19 5.88 48.36
C LYS A 690 1.39 6.71 47.88
N SER A 691 1.98 7.49 48.80
CA SER A 691 3.28 8.17 48.62
C SER A 691 4.40 7.23 48.16
N ASP A 692 4.31 5.97 48.61
CA ASP A 692 5.38 4.97 48.49
C ASP A 692 5.21 4.07 47.25
N ASP A 693 4.29 4.42 46.34
CA ASP A 693 4.07 3.66 45.10
C ASP A 693 5.13 4.06 44.03
N PRO A 694 5.92 3.11 43.49
CA PRO A 694 6.92 3.40 42.48
C PRO A 694 6.39 4.14 41.24
N PHE A 695 5.12 3.94 40.86
CA PHE A 695 4.51 4.69 39.76
C PHE A 695 4.43 6.19 40.06
N LYS A 696 4.07 6.56 41.30
CA LYS A 696 3.96 7.96 41.70
C LYS A 696 5.35 8.59 41.79
N GLN A 697 6.29 7.91 42.46
CA GLN A 697 7.67 8.37 42.63
C GLN A 697 8.41 8.52 41.29
N HIS A 698 8.13 7.66 40.31
CA HIS A 698 8.79 7.72 39.00
C HIS A 698 8.34 8.91 38.15
N PHE A 699 7.03 9.14 38.02
CA PHE A 699 6.51 10.17 37.10
C PHE A 699 6.33 11.57 37.71
N GLU A 700 6.39 11.71 39.04
CA GLU A 700 6.49 13.00 39.75
C GLU A 700 7.94 13.48 39.97
N CYS A 701 8.94 12.70 39.51
CA CYS A 701 10.35 13.04 39.63
C CYS A 701 10.70 14.32 38.83
N ALA A 702 11.32 15.29 39.49
CA ALA A 702 11.97 16.43 38.86
C ALA A 702 13.48 16.14 38.69
N LEU A 703 14.00 16.39 37.48
CA LEU A 703 15.42 16.24 37.15
C LEU A 703 16.03 17.64 36.94
N ASP A 704 17.09 17.96 37.69
CA ASP A 704 17.87 19.18 37.50
C ASP A 704 18.65 19.10 36.16
N GLU A 705 18.96 20.24 35.53
CA GLU A 705 19.78 20.30 34.30
C GLU A 705 21.15 19.62 34.49
N SER A 706 21.78 19.84 35.66
CA SER A 706 23.02 19.17 36.10
C SER A 706 22.90 17.66 36.43
N GLU A 707 21.72 17.07 36.30
CA GLU A 707 21.50 15.61 36.33
C GLU A 707 21.32 15.04 34.92
N LEU A 708 20.76 15.81 33.98
CA LEU A 708 20.56 15.41 32.59
C LEU A 708 21.90 15.18 31.87
N GLU A 709 22.89 16.04 32.07
CA GLU A 709 24.25 15.88 31.51
C GLU A 709 24.89 14.54 31.91
N LYS A 710 24.68 14.11 33.17
CA LYS A 710 25.22 12.85 33.71
C LYS A 710 24.52 11.61 33.12
N LEU A 711 23.23 11.72 32.81
CA LEU A 711 22.46 10.63 32.21
C LEU A 711 22.95 10.32 30.79
N ASP A 712 23.24 11.34 29.98
CA ASP A 712 23.83 11.17 28.64
C ASP A 712 25.34 10.79 28.73
N ASN A 713 26.08 11.23 29.75
CA ASN A 713 27.48 10.83 29.97
C ASN A 713 27.65 9.42 30.58
N LYS A 714 27.76 8.41 29.71
CA LYS A 714 27.94 6.99 30.08
C LYS A 714 29.10 6.66 31.03
N LYS A 715 30.11 7.53 31.20
CA LYS A 715 31.20 7.33 32.20
C LYS A 715 30.72 7.56 33.64
N GLU A 716 29.61 8.25 33.81
CA GLU A 716 29.02 8.59 35.11
C GLU A 716 28.01 7.55 35.61
N TRP A 717 27.94 6.39 34.98
CA TRP A 717 27.15 5.26 35.45
C TRP A 717 28.01 4.33 36.33
N ASN A 718 27.46 3.92 37.48
CA ASN A 718 27.94 2.81 38.28
C ASN A 718 27.49 1.49 37.65
N ILE A 719 28.38 0.50 37.65
CA ILE A 719 28.10 -0.87 37.19
C ILE A 719 28.24 -1.79 38.38
N SER A 720 27.22 -2.61 38.66
CA SER A 720 27.25 -3.62 39.71
C SER A 720 26.71 -4.96 39.20
N GLU A 721 27.37 -6.06 39.53
CA GLU A 721 26.84 -7.41 39.25
C GLU A 721 26.15 -7.95 40.51
N LYS A 722 24.95 -8.51 40.33
CA LYS A 722 24.15 -9.14 41.39
C LYS A 722 23.60 -10.47 40.90
N LYS A 723 23.54 -11.49 41.78
CA LYS A 723 23.06 -12.85 41.44
C LYS A 723 21.69 -13.11 42.05
N TYR A 724 20.82 -13.77 41.29
CA TYR A 724 19.42 -14.02 41.66
C TYR A 724 18.99 -15.46 41.34
N PRO A 725 18.23 -16.14 42.22
CA PRO A 725 17.99 -17.58 42.12
C PRO A 725 17.30 -18.04 40.82
N GLN A 726 16.36 -17.25 40.30
CA GLN A 726 15.49 -17.62 39.17
C GLN A 726 15.97 -17.10 37.80
N ILE A 727 16.95 -16.18 37.77
CA ILE A 727 17.31 -15.43 36.56
C ILE A 727 18.83 -15.46 36.25
N GLY A 728 19.69 -15.79 37.21
CA GLY A 728 21.14 -15.83 37.02
C GLY A 728 21.85 -14.57 37.53
N SER A 729 22.97 -14.17 36.91
CA SER A 729 23.62 -12.91 37.25
C SER A 729 23.09 -11.76 36.38
N CYS A 730 22.99 -10.58 36.97
CA CYS A 730 22.46 -9.39 36.34
C CYS A 730 23.45 -8.24 36.52
N VAL A 731 23.75 -7.55 35.42
CA VAL A 731 24.50 -6.30 35.41
C VAL A 731 23.52 -5.15 35.58
N VAL A 732 23.56 -4.52 36.75
CA VAL A 732 22.72 -3.38 37.13
C VAL A 732 23.55 -2.12 36.97
N ASN A 733 23.15 -1.28 36.01
CA ASN A 733 23.77 0.01 35.74
C ASN A 733 22.87 1.14 36.27
N THR A 734 23.39 1.96 37.20
CA THR A 734 22.68 3.12 37.75
C THR A 734 23.53 4.39 37.59
N PRO A 735 22.95 5.57 37.34
CA PRO A 735 23.71 6.81 37.28
C PRO A 735 24.26 7.22 38.66
N LYS A 736 25.42 7.90 38.69
CA LYS A 736 26.07 8.38 39.92
C LYS A 736 25.46 9.71 40.39
N ASN A 737 25.28 9.83 41.70
CA ASN A 737 25.08 11.10 42.40
C ASN A 737 23.99 12.01 41.80
N LEU A 738 22.79 11.45 41.58
CA LEU A 738 21.56 12.23 41.43
C LEU A 738 20.93 12.41 42.82
N LYS A 739 20.53 13.64 43.16
CA LYS A 739 19.70 13.94 44.34
C LYS A 739 18.32 13.29 44.19
N SER A 740 17.82 13.26 42.96
CA SER A 740 16.57 12.60 42.58
C SER A 740 16.64 11.06 42.60
N SER A 741 17.84 10.48 42.69
CA SER A 741 18.01 9.03 42.88
C SER A 741 17.77 8.63 44.35
N PHE A 742 16.49 8.53 44.71
CA PHE A 742 16.07 7.77 45.89
C PHE A 742 16.81 6.43 45.92
N HIS A 743 17.30 6.05 47.10
CA HIS A 743 17.81 4.71 47.35
C HIS A 743 16.67 3.70 47.31
N PHE A 744 16.27 3.32 46.09
CA PHE A 744 15.71 2.01 45.81
C PHE A 744 16.80 0.97 46.10
N GLU A 745 17.00 0.68 47.39
CA GLU A 745 17.59 -0.57 47.84
C GLU A 745 16.95 -1.69 47.02
N PHE A 746 17.75 -2.65 46.56
CA PHE A 746 17.21 -3.79 45.84
C PHE A 746 16.31 -4.57 46.80
N ALA A 747 15.00 -4.39 46.64
CA ALA A 747 14.07 -4.58 47.75
C ALA A 747 14.17 -6.00 48.31
N LYS A 748 14.50 -6.10 49.61
CA LYS A 748 14.60 -7.36 50.36
C LYS A 748 13.27 -8.09 50.31
N GLU A 749 13.12 -8.95 49.29
CA GLU A 749 11.96 -9.79 48.99
C GLU A 749 10.61 -9.13 49.30
N SER A 750 10.42 -7.88 48.82
CA SER A 750 9.18 -7.13 49.07
C SER A 750 8.02 -7.84 48.39
N ASN A 751 7.29 -8.68 49.15
CA ASN A 751 6.21 -9.52 48.62
C ASN A 751 5.03 -8.72 48.03
N LYS A 752 4.97 -7.40 48.25
CA LYS A 752 4.00 -6.48 47.66
C LYS A 752 4.43 -6.08 46.25
N LEU A 753 3.57 -6.40 45.27
CA LEU A 753 3.76 -6.11 43.85
C LEU A 753 3.18 -4.76 43.41
N ASN A 754 2.48 -4.05 44.32
CA ASN A 754 1.85 -2.74 44.09
C ASN A 754 0.99 -2.72 42.81
N LEU A 755 0.16 -3.75 42.65
CA LEU A 755 -0.82 -3.90 41.58
C LEU A 755 -2.18 -3.33 42.05
N LYS A 756 -3.00 -2.82 41.13
CA LYS A 756 -4.37 -2.40 41.50
C LYS A 756 -5.18 -3.63 41.98
N PRO A 757 -6.00 -3.56 43.06
CA PRO A 757 -6.62 -4.75 43.67
C PRO A 757 -7.54 -5.53 42.74
N SER A 758 -8.17 -4.82 41.79
CA SER A 758 -8.99 -5.43 40.75
C SER A 758 -8.17 -6.33 39.80
N LEU A 759 -6.90 -6.02 39.54
CA LEU A 759 -5.99 -6.86 38.77
C LEU A 759 -5.45 -8.01 39.62
N GLU A 760 -5.04 -7.74 40.86
CA GLU A 760 -4.44 -8.70 41.79
C GLU A 760 -5.38 -9.90 42.07
N SER A 761 -6.66 -9.62 42.37
CA SER A 761 -7.72 -10.62 42.55
C SER A 761 -8.00 -11.50 41.31
N ARG A 762 -7.51 -11.12 40.12
CA ARG A 762 -7.72 -11.84 38.85
C ARG A 762 -6.48 -12.54 38.31
N LEU A 763 -5.30 -12.34 38.90
CA LEU A 763 -4.03 -12.91 38.42
C LEU A 763 -4.11 -14.44 38.28
N ARG A 764 -4.51 -15.15 39.35
CA ARG A 764 -4.54 -16.63 39.37
C ARG A 764 -5.41 -17.21 38.26
N ILE A 765 -6.64 -16.72 38.12
CA ILE A 765 -7.60 -17.16 37.09
C ILE A 765 -7.07 -16.90 35.67
N ALA A 766 -6.35 -15.79 35.47
CA ALA A 766 -5.72 -15.49 34.18
C ALA A 766 -4.51 -16.40 33.91
N ASN A 767 -3.75 -16.77 34.95
CA ASN A 767 -2.50 -17.54 34.85
C ASN A 767 -2.75 -19.03 34.63
N GLU A 768 -3.68 -19.64 35.38
CA GLU A 768 -4.10 -21.04 35.23
C GLU A 768 -4.64 -21.33 33.81
N LYS A 769 -5.34 -20.35 33.21
CA LYS A 769 -5.83 -20.41 31.81
C LYS A 769 -4.73 -20.35 30.75
N VAL A 770 -3.53 -19.91 31.11
CA VAL A 770 -2.37 -19.75 30.20
C VAL A 770 -1.44 -20.95 30.33
N LEU A 771 -1.08 -21.32 31.56
CA LEU A 771 -0.22 -22.45 31.87
C LEU A 771 -0.92 -23.81 31.65
N LYS A 772 -2.26 -23.82 31.54
CA LYS A 772 -3.12 -25.02 31.45
C LYS A 772 -2.97 -26.00 32.64
N THR A 773 -2.38 -25.52 33.73
CA THR A 773 -2.10 -26.27 34.95
C THR A 773 -2.65 -25.51 36.15
N LYS A 774 -3.04 -26.24 37.20
CA LYS A 774 -3.46 -25.63 38.47
C LYS A 774 -2.23 -25.17 39.25
N LEU A 775 -2.24 -23.92 39.70
CA LEU A 775 -1.25 -23.41 40.65
C LEU A 775 -1.58 -23.93 42.06
N SER A 776 -0.57 -24.01 42.92
CA SER A 776 -0.76 -24.32 44.35
C SER A 776 -1.62 -23.24 45.03
N GLU A 777 -2.29 -23.60 46.13
CA GLU A 777 -3.40 -22.79 46.64
C GLU A 777 -3.01 -21.37 47.08
N ASP A 778 -1.78 -21.19 47.57
CA ASP A 778 -1.21 -19.90 47.96
C ASP A 778 -0.54 -19.10 46.80
N ALA A 779 -0.40 -19.68 45.60
CA ALA A 779 0.41 -19.12 44.52
C ALA A 779 -0.43 -18.54 43.36
N SER A 780 -0.40 -17.21 43.21
CA SER A 780 -1.01 -16.51 42.06
C SER A 780 -0.09 -16.37 40.83
N LEU A 781 1.22 -16.58 41.00
CA LEU A 781 2.28 -16.34 40.02
C LEU A 781 3.35 -17.44 40.09
N THR A 782 4.00 -17.75 38.96
CA THR A 782 5.20 -18.60 38.98
C THR A 782 6.36 -17.86 39.68
N PRO A 783 7.35 -18.57 40.27
CA PRO A 783 8.53 -17.93 40.84
C PRO A 783 9.29 -17.04 39.84
N PHE A 784 9.31 -17.43 38.57
CA PHE A 784 9.92 -16.69 37.47
C PHE A 784 9.13 -15.43 37.11
N GLN A 785 7.80 -15.52 36.93
CA GLN A 785 6.91 -14.35 36.74
C GLN A 785 7.04 -13.34 37.89
N LYS A 786 6.97 -13.82 39.16
CA LYS A 786 7.12 -13.00 40.36
C LYS A 786 8.50 -12.32 40.40
N THR A 787 9.54 -12.99 39.91
CA THR A 787 10.88 -12.41 39.80
C THR A 787 10.92 -11.30 38.74
N ILE A 788 10.43 -11.55 37.52
CA ILE A 788 10.37 -10.53 36.43
C ILE A 788 9.57 -9.30 36.85
N LEU A 789 8.36 -9.49 37.41
CA LEU A 789 7.51 -8.39 37.86
C LEU A 789 8.18 -7.51 38.93
N ASN A 790 9.02 -8.08 39.79
CA ASN A 790 9.77 -7.32 40.79
C ASN A 790 10.89 -6.44 40.22
N TYR A 791 11.41 -6.70 39.02
CA TYR A 791 12.30 -5.75 38.31
C TYR A 791 11.51 -4.67 37.61
N ILE A 792 10.43 -5.07 36.93
CA ILE A 792 9.71 -4.22 36.00
C ILE A 792 8.86 -3.16 36.73
N LYS A 793 8.36 -3.47 37.94
CA LYS A 793 7.58 -2.52 38.76
C LYS A 793 8.35 -1.24 39.16
N ASP A 794 9.69 -1.30 39.20
CA ASP A 794 10.58 -0.18 39.57
C ASP A 794 10.83 0.78 38.38
N TYR A 795 10.11 0.63 37.27
CA TYR A 795 10.20 1.44 36.04
C TYR A 795 11.59 1.53 35.35
N ARG A 796 12.57 0.75 35.80
CA ARG A 796 13.90 0.59 35.18
C ARG A 796 13.85 -0.05 33.80
N ASP A 797 14.74 0.37 32.90
CA ASP A 797 14.96 -0.33 31.63
C ASP A 797 15.45 -1.78 31.90
N PHE A 798 14.90 -2.78 31.21
CA PHE A 798 15.18 -4.20 31.47
C PHE A 798 15.47 -4.94 30.15
N TYR A 799 16.63 -5.59 30.08
CA TYR A 799 17.03 -6.44 28.94
C TYR A 799 17.24 -7.89 29.39
N TYR A 800 16.39 -8.78 28.89
CA TYR A 800 16.47 -10.23 29.07
C TYR A 800 16.74 -10.91 27.74
N HIS A 801 17.88 -11.60 27.63
CA HIS A 801 18.37 -12.16 26.37
C HIS A 801 18.33 -13.70 26.33
N ASP A 802 17.51 -14.32 27.18
CA ASP A 802 17.42 -15.78 27.33
C ASP A 802 15.96 -16.30 27.22
N ARG A 803 15.20 -15.71 26.29
CA ARG A 803 13.84 -16.12 25.96
C ARG A 803 13.85 -17.43 25.15
N ASN A 804 13.15 -18.44 25.61
CA ASN A 804 12.95 -19.70 24.91
C ASN A 804 11.44 -20.03 24.80
N HIS A 805 11.08 -21.17 24.20
CA HIS A 805 9.67 -21.55 24.09
C HIS A 805 9.01 -21.75 25.48
N LEU A 806 9.72 -22.38 26.43
CA LEU A 806 9.22 -22.68 27.80
C LEU A 806 8.85 -21.42 28.59
N ASN A 807 9.70 -20.38 28.57
CA ASN A 807 9.52 -19.18 29.38
C ASN A 807 8.78 -18.03 28.66
N SER A 808 8.44 -18.20 27.37
CA SER A 808 7.87 -17.13 26.55
C SER A 808 6.49 -16.63 27.01
N GLU A 809 5.61 -17.53 27.46
CA GLU A 809 4.28 -17.13 27.97
C GLU A 809 4.38 -16.47 29.35
N ASP A 810 5.31 -16.90 30.22
CA ASP A 810 5.58 -16.27 31.53
C ASP A 810 6.07 -14.82 31.37
N ILE A 811 6.97 -14.58 30.40
CA ILE A 811 7.44 -13.24 30.04
C ILE A 811 6.27 -12.38 29.55
N ARG A 812 5.45 -12.92 28.64
CA ARG A 812 4.29 -12.22 28.05
C ARG A 812 3.23 -11.89 29.09
N PHE A 813 2.91 -12.82 29.98
CA PHE A 813 2.02 -12.61 31.12
C PHE A 813 2.54 -11.48 32.00
N SER A 814 3.83 -11.52 32.36
CA SER A 814 4.46 -10.51 33.22
C SER A 814 4.40 -9.10 32.63
N TYR A 815 4.76 -8.90 31.35
CA TYR A 815 4.68 -7.54 30.76
C TYR A 815 3.24 -7.09 30.49
N CYS A 816 2.29 -8.00 30.20
CA CYS A 816 0.87 -7.64 30.05
C CYS A 816 0.25 -7.20 31.39
N VAL A 817 0.59 -7.84 32.51
CA VAL A 817 0.20 -7.41 33.87
C VAL A 817 0.73 -6.01 34.17
N HIS A 818 2.01 -5.74 33.90
CA HIS A 818 2.59 -4.42 34.13
C HIS A 818 1.97 -3.32 33.26
N ALA A 819 1.81 -3.58 31.96
CA ALA A 819 1.19 -2.64 31.02
C ALA A 819 -0.25 -2.25 31.46
N LEU A 820 -1.07 -3.23 31.85
CA LEU A 820 -2.42 -2.94 32.38
C LEU A 820 -2.37 -2.20 33.72
N ASN A 821 -1.45 -2.54 34.64
CA ASN A 821 -1.31 -1.84 35.91
C ASN A 821 -0.93 -0.36 35.70
N HIS A 822 0.02 -0.08 34.81
CA HIS A 822 0.45 1.27 34.44
C HIS A 822 -0.70 2.10 33.84
N ILE A 823 -1.47 1.54 32.89
CA ILE A 823 -2.65 2.22 32.33
C ILE A 823 -3.73 2.47 33.38
N LEU A 824 -4.06 1.47 34.20
CA LEU A 824 -5.11 1.60 35.23
C LEU A 824 -4.74 2.64 36.31
N LYS A 825 -3.47 2.73 36.71
CA LYS A 825 -2.98 3.80 37.60
C LYS A 825 -3.06 5.17 36.95
N THR A 826 -2.62 5.28 35.68
CA THR A 826 -2.67 6.55 34.92
C THR A 826 -4.11 7.04 34.73
N ARG A 827 -5.03 6.16 34.34
CA ARG A 827 -6.47 6.51 34.20
C ARG A 827 -7.10 6.94 35.52
N SER A 828 -6.83 6.23 36.63
CA SER A 828 -7.32 6.65 37.95
C SER A 828 -6.84 8.06 38.32
N ARG A 829 -5.55 8.39 38.11
CA ARG A 829 -5.03 9.75 38.36
C ARG A 829 -5.74 10.83 37.53
N VAL A 830 -5.95 10.58 36.24
CA VAL A 830 -6.60 11.54 35.34
C VAL A 830 -8.06 11.78 35.75
N ILE A 831 -8.79 10.72 36.13
CA ILE A 831 -10.20 10.82 36.54
C ILE A 831 -10.31 11.50 37.92
N SER A 832 -9.43 11.16 38.87
CA SER A 832 -9.28 11.84 40.16
C SER A 832 -9.14 13.36 40.02
N ASN A 833 -8.27 13.81 39.11
CA ASN A 833 -8.03 15.22 38.88
C ASN A 833 -9.14 15.89 38.06
N ASN A 834 -9.70 15.20 37.06
CA ASN A 834 -10.92 15.65 36.37
C ASN A 834 -12.03 15.96 37.39
N ASN A 835 -12.25 15.08 38.38
CA ASN A 835 -13.31 15.24 39.36
C ASN A 835 -12.98 16.35 40.38
N LYS A 836 -11.73 16.51 40.83
CA LYS A 836 -11.34 17.67 41.68
C LYS A 836 -11.64 19.00 40.99
N ILE A 837 -11.25 19.14 39.72
CA ILE A 837 -11.47 20.35 38.93
C ILE A 837 -12.99 20.56 38.70
N LYS A 838 -13.74 19.53 38.27
CA LYS A 838 -15.20 19.59 38.04
C LYS A 838 -15.98 19.94 39.32
N VAL A 839 -15.67 19.31 40.46
CA VAL A 839 -16.46 19.41 41.71
C VAL A 839 -16.09 20.63 42.55
N LYS A 840 -14.79 20.92 42.74
CA LYS A 840 -14.35 22.00 43.63
C LYS A 840 -14.10 23.34 42.94
N LYS A 841 -13.96 23.35 41.61
CA LYS A 841 -13.47 24.51 40.82
C LYS A 841 -12.08 24.98 41.27
N GLU A 842 -11.21 24.04 41.66
CA GLU A 842 -9.78 24.33 41.90
C GLU A 842 -9.12 24.75 40.57
N GLU A 843 -8.32 25.82 40.59
CA GLU A 843 -7.53 26.25 39.43
C GLU A 843 -6.46 25.21 39.07
N VAL A 844 -6.08 25.14 37.79
CA VAL A 844 -5.14 24.13 37.28
C VAL A 844 -3.69 24.47 37.68
N THR A 845 -3.35 24.12 38.91
CA THR A 845 -1.98 24.16 39.46
C THR A 845 -1.13 22.97 39.02
N ASP A 846 0.19 23.05 39.18
CA ASP A 846 1.15 22.04 38.72
C ASP A 846 0.89 20.60 39.21
N SER A 847 0.24 20.42 40.37
CA SER A 847 -0.18 19.10 40.88
C SER A 847 -1.19 18.37 39.97
N HIS A 848 -1.91 19.11 39.12
CA HIS A 848 -2.90 18.60 38.17
C HIS A 848 -2.30 18.19 36.81
N ARG A 849 -0.98 18.36 36.62
CA ARG A 849 -0.28 17.94 35.39
C ARG A 849 -0.16 16.41 35.30
N ASP A 850 -1.19 15.75 34.79
CA ASP A 850 -1.27 14.29 34.68
C ASP A 850 -1.15 13.74 33.24
N GLN A 851 -1.25 14.59 32.21
CA GLN A 851 -1.28 14.19 30.80
C GLN A 851 0.09 14.23 30.10
N GLY A 852 0.14 13.67 28.89
CA GLY A 852 1.24 13.86 27.94
C GLY A 852 0.78 14.63 26.70
N LEU A 853 1.70 14.87 25.76
CA LEU A 853 1.44 15.49 24.45
C LEU A 853 0.54 14.64 23.54
N THR A 854 0.38 13.35 23.83
CA THR A 854 -0.60 12.44 23.23
C THR A 854 -1.09 11.41 24.25
N ARG A 855 -2.21 10.75 23.94
CA ARG A 855 -2.87 9.76 24.81
C ARG A 855 -2.16 8.41 24.92
N PRO A 856 -1.60 7.80 23.86
CA PRO A 856 -0.92 6.50 23.96
C PRO A 856 0.22 6.52 24.98
N LYS A 857 0.19 5.60 25.95
CA LYS A 857 1.23 5.48 26.99
C LYS A 857 2.06 4.23 26.86
N VAL A 858 1.48 3.14 26.36
CA VAL A 858 2.18 1.85 26.18
C VAL A 858 2.29 1.54 24.70
N LEU A 859 3.50 1.24 24.23
CA LEU A 859 3.77 0.69 22.90
C LEU A 859 4.35 -0.72 23.05
N ILE A 860 3.63 -1.72 22.53
CA ILE A 860 4.06 -3.12 22.46
C ILE A 860 4.36 -3.43 20.99
N ILE A 861 5.60 -3.84 20.71
CA ILE A 861 6.05 -4.30 19.39
C ILE A 861 6.30 -5.81 19.46
N VAL A 862 5.64 -6.56 18.57
CA VAL A 862 5.75 -8.02 18.44
C VAL A 862 5.81 -8.40 16.95
N PRO A 863 6.44 -9.54 16.56
CA PRO A 863 6.79 -9.78 15.16
C PRO A 863 5.61 -10.20 14.28
N PHE A 864 4.65 -10.95 14.84
CA PHE A 864 3.59 -11.63 14.08
C PHE A 864 2.19 -11.43 14.70
N ARG A 865 1.13 -11.53 13.88
CA ARG A 865 -0.27 -11.45 14.34
C ARG A 865 -0.58 -12.42 15.49
N ASP A 866 -0.10 -13.67 15.48
CA ASP A 866 -0.32 -14.59 16.61
C ASP A 866 0.28 -14.10 17.95
N SER A 867 1.43 -13.42 17.93
CA SER A 867 1.98 -12.84 19.15
C SER A 867 1.09 -11.73 19.71
N ALA A 868 0.52 -10.88 18.84
CA ALA A 868 -0.48 -9.89 19.23
C ALA A 868 -1.79 -10.55 19.71
N LEU A 869 -2.23 -11.65 19.09
CA LEU A 869 -3.38 -12.44 19.51
C LEU A 869 -3.23 -12.95 20.95
N ARG A 870 -2.05 -13.49 21.29
CA ARG A 870 -1.73 -13.95 22.65
C ARG A 870 -1.72 -12.79 23.65
N CYS A 871 -1.08 -11.66 23.33
CA CYS A 871 -1.09 -10.46 24.18
C CYS A 871 -2.51 -9.95 24.48
N VAL A 872 -3.38 -9.84 23.47
CA VAL A 872 -4.77 -9.38 23.68
C VAL A 872 -5.60 -10.42 24.43
N LYS A 873 -5.46 -11.72 24.15
CA LYS A 873 -6.11 -12.79 24.93
C LYS A 873 -5.73 -12.72 26.43
N LEU A 874 -4.46 -12.46 26.73
CA LEU A 874 -3.96 -12.24 28.10
C LEU A 874 -4.57 -11.00 28.76
N MET A 875 -4.59 -9.86 28.07
CA MET A 875 -5.22 -8.65 28.61
C MET A 875 -6.72 -8.83 28.86
N MET A 876 -7.41 -9.62 28.01
CA MET A 876 -8.82 -9.97 28.19
C MET A 876 -9.09 -10.94 29.34
N SER A 877 -8.18 -11.87 29.66
CA SER A 877 -8.32 -12.74 30.83
C SER A 877 -8.04 -12.00 32.14
N LEU A 878 -7.03 -11.12 32.15
CA LEU A 878 -6.67 -10.24 33.29
C LEU A 878 -7.76 -9.20 33.64
N LEU A 879 -8.64 -8.86 32.70
CA LEU A 879 -9.85 -8.05 32.95
C LEU A 879 -11.14 -8.87 33.05
N ASN A 880 -11.06 -10.20 32.91
CA ASN A 880 -12.16 -11.17 32.95
C ASN A 880 -13.33 -10.87 32.00
N CYS A 881 -13.04 -10.61 30.71
CA CYS A 881 -14.05 -10.45 29.65
C CYS A 881 -14.69 -11.79 29.21
N ALA A 882 -15.22 -12.52 30.20
CA ALA A 882 -15.79 -13.87 30.12
C ALA A 882 -17.29 -13.87 30.44
N GLY A 883 -18.05 -13.09 29.68
CA GLY A 883 -19.50 -12.95 29.79
C GLY A 883 -20.07 -12.12 28.63
N SER A 884 -21.35 -11.77 28.73
CA SER A 884 -22.11 -10.97 27.74
C SER A 884 -21.45 -9.62 27.44
N GLN A 885 -20.88 -8.95 28.45
CA GLN A 885 -20.00 -7.79 28.30
C GLN A 885 -18.60 -8.18 27.76
N SER A 886 -18.56 -8.77 26.56
CA SER A 886 -17.30 -9.03 25.86
C SER A 886 -16.64 -7.74 25.37
N ALA A 887 -15.29 -7.74 25.30
CA ALA A 887 -14.52 -6.64 24.75
C ALA A 887 -15.05 -6.21 23.37
N MET A 888 -15.13 -4.89 23.14
CA MET A 888 -15.65 -4.36 21.89
C MET A 888 -14.78 -4.84 20.72
N ASN A 889 -15.42 -5.25 19.63
CA ASN A 889 -14.79 -5.85 18.46
C ASN A 889 -14.05 -7.19 18.74
N LYS A 890 -14.26 -7.90 19.86
CA LYS A 890 -13.67 -9.23 20.16
C LYS A 890 -13.86 -10.24 19.02
N ARG A 891 -15.09 -10.44 18.54
CA ARG A 891 -15.40 -11.36 17.42
C ARG A 891 -14.60 -10.99 16.16
N ARG A 892 -14.42 -9.68 15.92
CA ARG A 892 -13.59 -9.17 14.82
C ARG A 892 -12.11 -9.49 15.04
N PHE A 893 -11.55 -9.06 16.17
CA PHE A 893 -10.13 -9.25 16.48
C PHE A 893 -9.72 -10.71 16.35
N LEU A 894 -10.51 -11.62 16.93
CA LEU A 894 -10.23 -13.05 16.88
C LEU A 894 -10.05 -13.54 15.45
N LYS A 895 -11.01 -13.36 14.54
CA LYS A 895 -10.89 -13.92 13.18
C LYS A 895 -9.93 -13.17 12.24
N GLU A 896 -9.41 -12.01 12.64
CA GLU A 896 -8.39 -11.26 11.89
C GLU A 896 -6.95 -11.62 12.31
N TYR A 897 -6.80 -12.19 13.52
CA TYR A 897 -5.52 -12.54 14.13
C TYR A 897 -5.35 -14.04 14.39
N SER A 898 -6.41 -14.84 14.46
CA SER A 898 -6.34 -16.31 14.44
C SER A 898 -6.13 -16.83 13.03
N ASP A 899 -5.39 -17.93 12.89
CA ASP A 899 -5.43 -18.72 11.67
C ASP A 899 -6.79 -19.42 11.54
N ASP A 900 -7.34 -19.46 10.32
CA ASP A 900 -8.58 -20.19 9.99
C ASP A 900 -8.24 -21.55 9.35
N THR A 901 -6.95 -21.94 9.32
CA THR A 901 -6.43 -23.13 8.66
C THR A 901 -5.55 -24.00 9.58
N GLU A 902 -6.00 -25.24 9.83
CA GLU A 902 -5.16 -26.30 10.42
C GLU A 902 -4.19 -26.89 9.38
N ASN A 903 -3.35 -26.02 8.82
CA ASN A 903 -2.31 -26.39 7.85
C ASN A 903 -1.13 -27.07 8.56
N HIS A 904 -1.36 -28.26 9.12
CA HIS A 904 -0.31 -29.13 9.64
C HIS A 904 0.77 -29.33 8.57
N ARG A 905 1.94 -28.73 8.82
CA ARG A 905 3.10 -28.77 7.92
C ARG A 905 3.60 -30.21 7.88
N LYS A 906 3.27 -30.95 6.81
CA LYS A 906 3.59 -32.38 6.68
C LYS A 906 5.12 -32.63 6.69
N GLY A 907 5.63 -33.02 7.85
CA GLY A 907 7.02 -33.36 8.12
C GLY A 907 7.46 -32.79 9.46
N TYR A 908 8.11 -33.63 10.29
CA TYR A 908 8.63 -33.25 11.60
C TYR A 908 9.52 -32.00 11.52
N LYS A 909 9.33 -31.07 12.45
CA LYS A 909 10.14 -29.85 12.60
C LYS A 909 10.53 -29.62 14.07
N PRO A 910 11.61 -28.86 14.33
CA PRO A 910 11.99 -28.48 15.69
C PRO A 910 10.90 -27.70 16.44
N GLU A 911 10.78 -27.95 17.75
CA GLU A 911 9.74 -27.37 18.62
C GLU A 911 9.80 -25.84 18.70
N ASP A 912 10.99 -25.25 18.61
CA ASP A 912 11.18 -23.79 18.59
C ASP A 912 10.67 -23.17 17.29
N PHE A 913 10.90 -23.82 16.14
CA PHE A 913 10.33 -23.43 14.84
C PHE A 913 8.81 -23.56 14.88
N GLU A 914 8.28 -24.67 15.40
CA GLU A 914 6.83 -24.86 15.51
C GLU A 914 6.19 -23.81 16.42
N HIS A 915 6.78 -23.54 17.59
CA HIS A 915 6.27 -22.53 18.52
C HIS A 915 6.35 -21.08 17.98
N THR A 916 7.43 -20.72 17.29
CA THR A 916 7.63 -19.38 16.72
C THR A 916 6.75 -19.11 15.50
N PHE A 917 6.47 -20.14 14.69
CA PHE A 917 5.64 -20.03 13.48
C PHE A 917 4.29 -20.74 13.60
N ASN A 918 3.71 -20.78 14.81
CA ASN A 918 2.36 -21.24 15.07
C ASN A 918 1.33 -20.13 14.80
N GLY A 919 0.15 -20.50 14.30
CA GLY A 919 -0.92 -19.56 13.97
C GLY A 919 -0.54 -18.54 12.88
N ASN A 920 -1.14 -17.36 12.94
CA ASN A 920 -1.00 -16.35 11.90
C ASN A 920 0.37 -15.63 11.99
N ILE A 921 1.24 -15.95 11.04
CA ILE A 921 2.62 -15.43 10.90
C ILE A 921 2.72 -14.12 10.10
N ASP A 922 1.61 -13.47 9.75
CA ASP A 922 1.67 -12.16 9.07
C ASP A 922 2.29 -11.09 9.97
N ASP A 923 3.14 -10.25 9.36
CA ASP A 923 3.87 -9.17 10.00
C ASP A 923 3.47 -7.76 9.50
N HIS A 924 2.41 -7.64 8.70
CA HIS A 924 1.76 -6.34 8.46
C HIS A 924 0.50 -6.19 9.33
N PHE A 925 0.64 -5.64 10.55
CA PHE A 925 -0.52 -5.38 11.41
C PHE A 925 -0.33 -4.20 12.38
N ARG A 926 -1.45 -3.65 12.85
CA ARG A 926 -1.53 -2.55 13.83
C ARG A 926 -2.90 -2.52 14.51
N VAL A 927 -2.93 -2.45 15.85
CA VAL A 927 -4.15 -2.32 16.66
C VAL A 927 -3.93 -1.33 17.80
N GLY A 928 -4.77 -0.30 17.86
CA GLY A 928 -4.96 0.54 19.04
C GLY A 928 -6.01 -0.06 19.97
N ILE A 929 -5.75 0.00 21.28
CA ILE A 929 -6.62 -0.52 22.34
C ILE A 929 -6.91 0.59 23.35
N GLY A 930 -8.20 0.88 23.55
CA GLY A 930 -8.69 1.64 24.70
C GLY A 930 -8.97 0.71 25.87
N VAL A 931 -8.64 1.11 27.09
CA VAL A 931 -8.83 0.33 28.33
C VAL A 931 -9.87 1.02 29.21
N ALA A 932 -10.97 0.32 29.52
CA ALA A 932 -11.98 0.74 30.48
C ALA A 932 -11.91 -0.12 31.76
N LYS A 933 -12.76 0.17 32.77
CA LYS A 933 -12.65 -0.42 34.12
C LYS A 933 -12.69 -1.97 34.15
N LYS A 934 -13.45 -2.58 33.24
CA LYS A 934 -13.63 -4.05 33.11
C LYS A 934 -13.55 -4.58 31.65
N THR A 935 -13.37 -3.71 30.67
CA THR A 935 -13.51 -4.05 29.24
C THR A 935 -12.40 -3.43 28.39
N LEU A 936 -12.15 -4.01 27.21
CA LEU A 936 -11.22 -3.47 26.22
C LEU A 936 -11.98 -3.03 24.97
N LYS A 937 -11.55 -1.90 24.39
CA LYS A 937 -12.02 -1.39 23.10
C LYS A 937 -10.94 -1.63 22.05
N ILE A 938 -11.00 -2.80 21.42
CA ILE A 938 -10.06 -3.20 20.36
C ILE A 938 -10.43 -2.44 19.08
N TYR A 939 -9.43 -2.04 18.28
CA TYR A 939 -9.60 -1.14 17.12
C TYR A 939 -10.10 0.25 17.54
N THR A 940 -9.42 0.83 18.52
CA THR A 940 -9.46 2.27 18.80
C THR A 940 -8.43 2.98 17.91
N GLU A 941 -8.72 4.21 17.47
CA GLU A 941 -7.78 5.01 16.67
C GLU A 941 -6.54 5.40 17.50
N PHE A 942 -5.41 5.66 16.85
CA PHE A 942 -4.13 5.82 17.56
C PHE A 942 -4.15 6.97 18.57
N TYR A 943 -4.71 8.13 18.24
CA TYR A 943 -4.83 9.27 19.18
C TYR A 943 -5.84 9.07 20.31
N SER A 944 -6.75 8.09 20.20
CA SER A 944 -7.73 7.76 21.25
C SER A 944 -7.42 6.45 21.98
N ALA A 945 -6.35 5.75 21.62
CA ALA A 945 -5.90 4.51 22.25
C ALA A 945 -5.04 4.77 23.50
N ASP A 946 -5.08 3.84 24.45
CA ASP A 946 -4.25 3.86 25.66
C ASP A 946 -3.00 2.98 25.48
N ILE A 947 -3.16 1.84 24.78
CA ILE A 947 -2.11 0.88 24.41
C ILE A 947 -2.10 0.72 22.88
N LEU A 948 -0.91 0.70 22.27
CA LEU A 948 -0.70 0.32 20.87
C LEU A 948 0.00 -1.04 20.80
N ILE A 949 -0.54 -1.97 20.01
CA ILE A 949 0.11 -3.25 19.68
C ILE A 949 0.32 -3.31 18.16
N VAL A 950 1.57 -3.38 17.73
CA VAL A 950 1.99 -3.21 16.32
C VAL A 950 3.13 -4.15 15.94
N SER A 951 3.32 -4.38 14.64
CA SER A 951 4.58 -4.91 14.12
C SER A 951 5.54 -3.78 13.73
N PRO A 952 6.85 -4.07 13.54
CA PRO A 952 7.81 -3.08 13.06
C PRO A 952 7.43 -2.50 11.69
N LEU A 953 7.00 -3.37 10.76
CA LEU A 953 6.52 -2.97 9.42
C LEU A 953 5.19 -2.18 9.50
N GLY A 954 4.24 -2.65 10.30
CA GLY A 954 2.93 -2.02 10.49
C GLY A 954 3.04 -0.59 11.02
N LEU A 955 4.04 -0.31 11.86
CA LEU A 955 4.36 1.04 12.32
C LEU A 955 5.21 1.85 11.32
N ARG A 956 6.21 1.26 10.65
CA ARG A 956 7.01 1.91 9.58
C ARG A 956 6.13 2.49 8.46
N THR A 957 5.02 1.83 8.12
CA THR A 957 4.06 2.31 7.10
C THR A 957 3.17 3.48 7.54
N ILE A 958 3.10 3.81 8.83
CA ILE A 958 2.41 5.02 9.32
C ILE A 958 3.40 6.19 9.39
N ILE A 959 4.60 5.92 9.93
CA ILE A 959 5.67 6.91 10.07
C ILE A 959 6.13 7.43 8.70
N GLY A 960 6.03 6.63 7.65
CA GLY A 960 6.43 7.03 6.28
C GLY A 960 7.93 7.28 6.13
N ALA A 961 8.33 7.68 4.93
CA ALA A 961 9.68 8.13 4.59
C ALA A 961 9.84 9.66 4.76
N GLU A 962 11.08 10.14 4.64
CA GLU A 962 11.38 11.58 4.67
C GLU A 962 10.94 12.24 3.35
N GLY A 963 9.79 12.92 3.36
CA GLY A 963 9.19 13.55 2.18
C GLY A 963 7.74 13.13 1.89
N ASP A 964 7.26 12.07 2.54
CA ASP A 964 5.89 11.60 2.41
C ASP A 964 4.85 12.63 2.89
N LYS A 965 3.78 12.80 2.10
CA LYS A 965 2.67 13.72 2.40
C LYS A 965 1.65 13.15 3.40
N GLU A 966 1.73 11.84 3.67
CA GLU A 966 0.80 11.09 4.53
C GLU A 966 1.54 10.59 5.81
N ARG A 967 2.74 11.13 6.11
CA ARG A 967 3.63 10.78 7.24
C ARG A 967 3.15 11.32 8.58
N ASP A 968 2.72 10.41 9.46
CA ASP A 968 2.33 10.71 10.83
C ASP A 968 3.18 9.93 11.88
N PHE A 969 3.60 10.65 12.92
CA PHE A 969 4.33 10.10 14.06
C PHE A 969 4.00 10.79 15.39
N ASP A 970 3.10 11.78 15.44
CA ASP A 970 2.90 12.61 16.64
C ASP A 970 2.38 11.79 17.83
N PHE A 971 1.60 10.74 17.56
CA PHE A 971 1.15 9.74 18.54
C PHE A 971 2.28 9.07 19.34
N LEU A 972 3.53 9.06 18.85
CA LEU A 972 4.70 8.50 19.53
C LEU A 972 5.39 9.46 20.51
N SER A 973 4.92 10.71 20.63
CA SER A 973 5.54 11.74 21.48
C SER A 973 5.52 11.42 22.99
N SER A 974 4.55 10.62 23.45
CA SER A 974 4.21 10.46 24.88
C SER A 974 4.25 9.03 25.44
N ILE A 975 4.97 8.12 24.77
CA ILE A 975 5.13 6.74 25.23
C ILE A 975 5.92 6.69 26.55
N GLU A 976 5.28 6.19 27.61
CA GLU A 976 5.84 6.01 28.96
C GLU A 976 6.39 4.59 29.17
N LEU A 977 5.88 3.59 28.44
CA LEU A 977 6.34 2.20 28.47
C LEU A 977 6.50 1.64 27.04
N LEU A 978 7.70 1.20 26.70
CA LEU A 978 8.01 0.52 25.44
C LEU A 978 8.37 -0.94 25.72
N ILE A 979 7.68 -1.86 25.06
CA ILE A 979 7.92 -3.31 25.13
C ILE A 979 8.33 -3.80 23.73
N LEU A 980 9.50 -4.42 23.65
CA LEU A 980 10.03 -5.09 22.47
C LEU A 980 10.16 -6.59 22.81
N ASP A 981 9.26 -7.42 22.27
CA ASP A 981 9.27 -8.87 22.49
C ASP A 981 9.64 -9.62 21.20
N GLN A 982 10.46 -10.67 21.32
CA GLN A 982 11.08 -11.42 20.20
C GLN A 982 11.98 -10.54 19.32
N VAL A 983 12.85 -9.75 19.95
CA VAL A 983 13.72 -8.79 19.25
C VAL A 983 14.72 -9.46 18.29
N ASP A 984 15.09 -10.71 18.56
CA ASP A 984 15.86 -11.55 17.63
C ASP A 984 15.10 -11.87 16.33
N VAL A 985 13.78 -12.00 16.38
CA VAL A 985 12.94 -12.18 15.18
C VAL A 985 12.87 -10.90 14.35
N PHE A 986 12.96 -9.71 14.97
CA PHE A 986 13.05 -8.46 14.22
C PHE A 986 14.32 -8.38 13.35
N GLN A 987 15.44 -8.99 13.80
CA GLN A 987 16.66 -9.10 12.98
C GLN A 987 16.44 -10.02 11.75
N MET A 988 15.55 -11.02 11.84
CA MET A 988 15.14 -11.86 10.72
C MET A 988 14.03 -11.24 9.84
N GLN A 989 13.44 -10.11 10.25
CA GLN A 989 12.46 -9.34 9.48
C GLN A 989 13.13 -8.17 8.74
N ASN A 990 13.09 -6.95 9.28
CA ASN A 990 14.01 -5.89 8.90
C ASN A 990 14.33 -5.09 10.18
N TRP A 991 15.62 -5.02 10.50
CA TRP A 991 16.12 -4.31 11.67
C TRP A 991 15.95 -2.79 11.56
N ASP A 992 16.04 -2.22 10.34
CA ASP A 992 15.94 -0.77 10.16
C ASP A 992 14.52 -0.24 10.42
N HIS A 993 13.49 -1.09 10.39
CA HIS A 993 12.16 -0.73 10.89
C HIS A 993 12.21 -0.35 12.38
N ILE A 994 12.94 -1.12 13.20
CA ILE A 994 13.13 -0.81 14.62
C ILE A 994 13.97 0.46 14.79
N LEU A 995 15.07 0.60 14.04
CA LEU A 995 15.91 1.81 14.11
C LEU A 995 15.12 3.07 13.71
N HIS A 996 14.28 2.99 12.67
CA HIS A 996 13.36 4.07 12.27
C HIS A 996 12.40 4.44 13.40
N ILE A 997 11.75 3.46 14.03
CA ILE A 997 10.84 3.70 15.17
C ILE A 997 11.58 4.39 16.32
N MET A 998 12.80 3.95 16.66
CA MET A 998 13.61 4.57 17.72
C MET A 998 14.11 5.99 17.38
N ARG A 999 14.22 6.37 16.09
CA ARG A 999 14.49 7.75 15.63
C ARG A 999 13.28 8.70 15.80
N HIS A 1000 12.07 8.15 15.95
CA HIS A 1000 10.78 8.89 15.95
C HIS A 1000 10.05 8.93 17.31
N LEU A 1001 10.35 8.03 18.23
CA LEU A 1001 9.85 8.11 19.61
C LEU A 1001 10.21 9.46 20.26
N HIS A 1002 9.28 10.01 21.03
CA HIS A 1002 9.45 11.26 21.80
C HIS A 1002 9.80 12.50 20.97
N ARG A 1003 9.59 12.50 19.65
CA ARG A 1003 9.62 13.74 18.87
C ARG A 1003 8.48 14.66 19.34
N GLN A 1004 8.75 15.96 19.38
CA GLN A 1004 7.70 16.96 19.59
C GLN A 1004 6.70 16.90 18.42
N PRO A 1005 5.39 16.93 18.70
CA PRO A 1005 4.36 16.76 17.67
C PRO A 1005 4.27 17.99 16.75
N LYS A 1006 3.82 17.80 15.52
CA LYS A 1006 3.54 18.89 14.56
C LYS A 1006 2.22 19.58 14.86
N GLU A 1007 1.22 18.82 15.28
CA GLU A 1007 -0.14 19.31 15.58
C GLU A 1007 -0.50 19.06 17.05
N ALA A 1008 -1.39 19.89 17.61
CA ALA A 1008 -1.74 19.83 19.03
C ALA A 1008 -2.74 18.73 19.40
N HIS A 1009 -3.39 18.08 18.43
CA HIS A 1009 -4.33 16.95 18.58
C HIS A 1009 -5.42 17.11 19.69
N GLY A 1010 -5.79 18.34 20.02
CA GLY A 1010 -6.79 18.66 21.06
C GLY A 1010 -6.27 18.61 22.50
N VAL A 1011 -4.96 18.62 22.73
CA VAL A 1011 -4.36 18.50 24.08
C VAL A 1011 -4.39 19.80 24.87
N ASP A 1012 -4.77 19.69 26.14
CA ASP A 1012 -4.69 20.76 27.13
C ASP A 1012 -3.27 20.88 27.71
N PHE A 1013 -2.49 21.81 27.16
CA PHE A 1013 -1.11 22.07 27.58
C PHE A 1013 -0.96 22.47 29.06
N SER A 1014 -2.01 22.97 29.73
CA SER A 1014 -1.95 23.29 31.16
C SER A 1014 -1.80 22.03 32.03
N ARG A 1015 -2.23 20.88 31.52
CA ARG A 1015 -2.20 19.57 32.19
C ARG A 1015 -1.08 18.65 31.73
N VAL A 1016 -0.26 19.07 30.77
CA VAL A 1016 0.88 18.27 30.29
C VAL A 1016 2.02 18.32 31.30
N ARG A 1017 2.55 17.15 31.67
CA ARG A 1017 3.71 17.02 32.56
C ARG A 1017 4.90 17.81 32.01
N MET A 1018 5.57 18.59 32.86
CA MET A 1018 6.62 19.52 32.42
C MET A 1018 7.79 18.83 31.70
N TRP A 1019 8.11 17.58 32.07
CA TRP A 1019 9.13 16.78 31.39
C TRP A 1019 8.74 16.33 29.97
N CYS A 1020 7.44 16.29 29.61
CA CYS A 1020 7.01 16.10 28.21
C CYS A 1020 7.29 17.36 27.38
N LEU A 1021 6.95 18.54 27.91
CA LEU A 1021 7.16 19.84 27.27
C LEU A 1021 8.66 20.11 27.06
N ASN A 1022 9.48 19.82 28.07
CA ASN A 1022 10.94 19.99 28.02
C ASN A 1022 11.67 18.89 27.23
N ASN A 1023 10.95 18.02 26.50
CA ASN A 1023 11.52 16.94 25.69
C ASN A 1023 12.34 15.88 26.48
N LEU A 1024 12.07 15.72 27.78
CA LEU A 1024 12.78 14.83 28.70
C LEU A 1024 12.16 13.41 28.79
N SER A 1025 11.08 13.15 28.04
CA SER A 1025 10.41 11.84 27.97
C SER A 1025 11.37 10.66 27.71
N LYS A 1026 12.50 10.88 27.03
CA LYS A 1026 13.54 9.87 26.79
C LYS A 1026 14.17 9.28 28.07
N TYR A 1027 14.17 10.04 29.18
CA TYR A 1027 14.68 9.62 30.49
C TYR A 1027 13.61 9.03 31.40
N MET A 1028 12.33 9.34 31.15
CA MET A 1028 11.19 8.87 31.95
C MET A 1028 10.60 7.56 31.44
N ARG A 1029 10.75 7.25 30.13
CA ARG A 1029 10.21 6.01 29.53
C ARG A 1029 10.93 4.77 30.05
N GLN A 1030 10.17 3.75 30.43
CA GLN A 1030 10.69 2.40 30.65
C GLN A 1030 10.78 1.62 29.34
N THR A 1031 11.90 0.93 29.11
CA THR A 1031 12.15 0.10 27.93
C THR A 1031 12.39 -1.35 28.33
N LEU A 1032 11.51 -2.25 27.89
CA LEU A 1032 11.56 -3.68 28.15
C LEU A 1032 11.94 -4.41 26.86
N VAL A 1033 13.02 -5.20 26.89
CA VAL A 1033 13.61 -5.85 25.72
C VAL A 1033 13.77 -7.34 26.00
N PHE A 1034 13.12 -8.18 25.19
CA PHE A 1034 13.15 -9.64 25.33
C PHE A 1034 13.64 -10.30 24.02
N SER A 1035 14.79 -10.98 24.09
CA SER A 1035 15.35 -11.76 22.96
C SER A 1035 15.76 -13.17 23.38
N SER A 1036 15.87 -14.09 22.43
CA SER A 1036 16.39 -15.45 22.64
C SER A 1036 17.92 -15.54 22.59
N VAL A 1037 18.56 -14.55 21.96
CA VAL A 1037 20.01 -14.47 21.74
C VAL A 1037 20.55 -13.09 22.13
N LEU A 1038 21.84 -13.02 22.45
CA LEU A 1038 22.58 -11.79 22.67
C LEU A 1038 23.39 -11.45 21.40
N THR A 1039 23.05 -10.33 20.77
CA THR A 1039 23.66 -9.88 19.51
C THR A 1039 24.17 -8.44 19.66
N PRO A 1040 25.22 -8.03 18.91
CA PRO A 1040 25.77 -6.69 19.04
C PRO A 1040 24.79 -5.59 18.58
N GLU A 1041 23.84 -5.89 17.70
CA GLU A 1041 22.81 -4.95 17.23
C GLU A 1041 21.79 -4.65 18.34
N ILE A 1042 21.28 -5.68 19.04
CA ILE A 1042 20.38 -5.51 20.18
C ILE A 1042 21.13 -4.83 21.34
N GLN A 1043 22.38 -5.21 21.59
CA GLN A 1043 23.21 -4.57 22.60
C GLN A 1043 23.51 -3.09 22.27
N SER A 1044 23.64 -2.75 20.98
CA SER A 1044 23.75 -1.38 20.48
C SER A 1044 22.45 -0.60 20.68
N LEU A 1045 21.28 -1.18 20.37
CA LEU A 1045 19.96 -0.59 20.61
C LEU A 1045 19.78 -0.17 22.09
N VAL A 1046 20.04 -1.11 23.01
CA VAL A 1046 19.98 -0.88 24.47
C VAL A 1046 21.05 0.10 24.97
N ASN A 1047 22.16 0.26 24.24
CA ASN A 1047 23.20 1.25 24.56
C ASN A 1047 22.99 2.62 23.89
N LYS A 1048 22.13 2.73 22.87
CA LYS A 1048 21.83 3.99 22.16
C LYS A 1048 20.50 4.63 22.56
N HIS A 1049 19.53 3.88 23.11
CA HIS A 1049 18.18 4.40 23.35
C HIS A 1049 17.58 4.13 24.75
N CYS A 1050 18.26 3.37 25.61
CA CYS A 1050 17.85 3.13 27.00
C CYS A 1050 18.66 4.01 27.95
N PHE A 1051 18.03 5.11 28.40
CA PHE A 1051 18.59 6.17 29.25
C PHE A 1051 17.75 6.42 30.51
N ASN A 1052 16.92 5.45 30.94
CA ASN A 1052 16.01 5.65 32.05
C ASN A 1052 16.76 6.03 33.35
N TYR A 1053 16.32 7.09 34.02
CA TYR A 1053 17.05 7.66 35.15
C TYR A 1053 17.07 6.74 36.40
N ALA A 1054 16.09 5.84 36.55
CA ALA A 1054 16.08 4.81 37.59
C ALA A 1054 17.14 3.71 37.36
N GLY A 1055 17.82 3.73 36.21
CA GLY A 1055 18.87 2.81 35.79
C GLY A 1055 18.37 1.74 34.82
N LYS A 1056 19.30 0.88 34.40
CA LYS A 1056 19.03 -0.25 33.50
C LYS A 1056 19.64 -1.55 33.98
N VAL A 1057 18.89 -2.63 33.82
CA VAL A 1057 19.27 -3.99 34.23
C VAL A 1057 19.40 -4.87 32.99
N LYS A 1058 20.60 -5.40 32.76
CA LYS A 1058 20.83 -6.48 31.82
C LYS A 1058 20.96 -7.79 32.58
N VAL A 1059 20.18 -8.79 32.23
CA VAL A 1059 20.43 -10.18 32.64
C VAL A 1059 21.59 -10.74 31.80
N ASN A 1060 22.55 -11.40 32.44
CA ASN A 1060 23.52 -12.26 31.77
C ASN A 1060 23.01 -13.70 31.84
N SER A 1061 22.92 -14.39 30.70
CA SER A 1061 22.54 -15.81 30.69
C SER A 1061 23.51 -16.66 31.53
N VAL A 1062 22.96 -17.63 32.25
CA VAL A 1062 23.72 -18.62 33.01
C VAL A 1062 24.61 -19.42 32.06
N GLN A 1063 25.86 -19.70 32.46
CA GLN A 1063 26.88 -20.36 31.62
C GLN A 1063 26.36 -21.67 31.00
N ARG A 1064 25.96 -21.63 29.73
CA ARG A 1064 25.56 -22.81 28.96
C ARG A 1064 26.78 -23.57 28.46
N ARG A 1065 26.67 -24.90 28.40
CA ARG A 1065 27.48 -25.70 27.48
C ARG A 1065 27.14 -25.27 26.05
N GLY A 1066 28.15 -25.14 25.20
CA GLY A 1066 27.96 -24.71 23.82
C GLY A 1066 27.14 -25.71 23.00
N THR A 1067 26.42 -25.23 22.00
CA THR A 1067 25.62 -26.10 21.10
C THR A 1067 26.45 -27.09 20.28
N ILE A 1068 27.78 -26.92 20.22
CA ILE A 1068 28.70 -27.91 19.63
C ILE A 1068 28.51 -29.32 20.23
N CYS A 1069 28.17 -29.43 21.51
CA CYS A 1069 27.87 -30.71 22.18
C CYS A 1069 26.57 -31.39 21.69
N GLN A 1070 25.84 -30.79 20.75
CA GLN A 1070 24.66 -31.36 20.08
C GLN A 1070 24.97 -31.85 18.65
N VAL A 1071 26.23 -31.76 18.21
CA VAL A 1071 26.68 -32.36 16.95
C VAL A 1071 26.82 -33.88 17.16
N VAL A 1072 26.05 -34.66 16.40
CA VAL A 1072 25.98 -36.13 16.48
C VAL A 1072 26.92 -36.79 15.46
N VAL A 1073 27.37 -36.03 14.45
CA VAL A 1073 28.31 -36.51 13.42
C VAL A 1073 29.73 -36.32 13.90
N HIS A 1074 30.49 -37.42 14.05
CA HIS A 1074 31.91 -37.32 14.33
C HIS A 1074 32.66 -36.69 13.14
N LEU A 1075 33.09 -35.43 13.25
CA LEU A 1075 33.74 -34.69 12.17
C LEU A 1075 34.73 -33.63 12.70
N PRO A 1076 35.81 -33.32 11.95
CA PRO A 1076 36.74 -32.25 12.29
C PRO A 1076 36.12 -30.86 12.05
N GLN A 1077 36.08 -30.03 13.10
CA GLN A 1077 35.54 -28.67 13.07
C GLN A 1077 36.69 -27.66 13.10
N ILE A 1078 37.02 -27.09 11.95
CA ILE A 1078 38.19 -26.22 11.76
C ILE A 1078 37.73 -24.76 11.79
N PHE A 1079 38.09 -24.05 12.86
CA PHE A 1079 37.84 -22.62 13.03
C PHE A 1079 39.07 -21.82 12.58
N HIS A 1080 38.91 -21.00 11.55
CA HIS A 1080 39.91 -20.04 11.07
C HIS A 1080 39.58 -18.64 11.61
N ARG A 1081 40.52 -18.04 12.34
CA ARG A 1081 40.42 -16.65 12.79
C ARG A 1081 40.85 -15.70 11.67
N ILE A 1082 40.02 -14.69 11.46
CA ILE A 1082 40.30 -13.51 10.63
C ILE A 1082 40.64 -12.36 11.57
N ASN A 1083 41.72 -11.64 11.29
CA ASN A 1083 42.18 -10.52 12.10
C ASN A 1083 41.78 -9.20 11.43
N SER A 1084 40.55 -8.72 11.66
CA SER A 1084 40.12 -7.39 11.22
C SER A 1084 40.73 -6.28 12.10
N LEU A 1085 40.80 -5.04 11.59
CA LEU A 1085 41.18 -3.89 12.42
C LEU A 1085 39.97 -3.35 13.20
N THR A 1086 38.88 -3.07 12.49
CA THR A 1086 37.62 -2.48 12.97
C THR A 1086 36.43 -3.38 12.62
N ALA A 1087 35.32 -3.25 13.33
CA ALA A 1087 34.14 -4.09 13.11
C ALA A 1087 33.48 -3.89 11.74
N ALA A 1088 33.58 -2.70 11.14
CA ALA A 1088 33.05 -2.45 9.80
C ALA A 1088 33.89 -3.18 8.72
N ASN A 1089 35.22 -3.08 8.79
CA ASN A 1089 36.14 -3.77 7.87
C ASN A 1089 36.11 -5.31 8.00
N SER A 1090 35.40 -5.87 9.00
CA SER A 1090 35.23 -7.31 9.21
C SER A 1090 34.73 -8.05 7.97
N ALA A 1091 33.71 -7.49 7.28
CA ALA A 1091 33.11 -8.12 6.11
C ALA A 1091 34.08 -8.19 4.91
N ASP A 1092 34.81 -7.09 4.65
CA ASP A 1092 35.77 -7.03 3.54
C ASP A 1092 37.01 -7.90 3.82
N CYS A 1093 37.53 -7.89 5.06
CA CYS A 1093 38.60 -8.81 5.47
C CYS A 1093 38.19 -10.28 5.37
N ARG A 1094 36.93 -10.62 5.68
CA ARG A 1094 36.37 -11.97 5.56
C ARG A 1094 36.25 -12.42 4.10
N PHE A 1095 35.80 -11.53 3.21
CA PHE A 1095 35.68 -11.80 1.77
C PHE A 1095 37.06 -12.08 1.13
N GLU A 1096 38.05 -11.22 1.40
CA GLU A 1096 39.42 -11.42 0.90
C GLU A 1096 40.09 -12.67 1.51
N PHE A 1097 39.84 -12.98 2.79
CA PHE A 1097 40.32 -14.23 3.39
C PHE A 1097 39.69 -15.47 2.74
N PHE A 1098 38.38 -15.43 2.48
CA PHE A 1098 37.68 -16.52 1.78
C PHE A 1098 38.25 -16.75 0.38
N LYS A 1099 38.37 -15.67 -0.42
CA LYS A 1099 38.91 -15.70 -1.79
C LYS A 1099 40.37 -16.20 -1.84
N SER A 1100 41.21 -15.77 -0.91
CA SER A 1100 42.65 -16.08 -0.91
C SER A 1100 43.04 -17.41 -0.26
N LYS A 1101 42.28 -17.92 0.72
CA LYS A 1101 42.68 -19.09 1.54
C LYS A 1101 41.69 -20.25 1.61
N ILE A 1102 40.40 -20.02 1.33
CA ILE A 1102 39.36 -21.05 1.43
C ILE A 1102 38.95 -21.53 0.04
N LEU A 1103 38.58 -20.60 -0.84
CA LEU A 1103 38.15 -20.89 -2.21
C LEU A 1103 39.18 -21.70 -3.03
N PRO A 1104 40.52 -21.45 -2.94
CA PRO A 1104 41.48 -22.24 -3.70
C PRO A 1104 41.51 -23.71 -3.27
N LYS A 1105 41.34 -23.99 -1.96
CA LYS A 1105 41.24 -25.37 -1.45
C LYS A 1105 39.97 -26.05 -1.96
N MET A 1106 38.84 -25.34 -1.91
CA MET A 1106 37.56 -25.80 -2.46
C MET A 1106 37.59 -26.05 -3.99
N ARG A 1107 38.55 -25.45 -4.71
CA ARG A 1107 38.80 -25.67 -6.15
C ARG A 1107 39.86 -26.77 -6.43
N GLN A 1108 40.74 -27.08 -5.46
CA GLN A 1108 41.88 -28.01 -5.64
C GLN A 1108 41.59 -29.43 -5.11
N GLU A 1109 40.68 -29.57 -4.16
CA GLU A 1109 40.21 -30.85 -3.63
C GLU A 1109 38.92 -31.30 -4.35
N ILE A 1110 38.54 -32.57 -4.22
CA ILE A 1110 37.38 -33.20 -4.92
C ILE A 1110 36.04 -32.81 -4.23
N ASN A 1111 35.91 -31.54 -3.83
CA ASN A 1111 34.92 -31.04 -2.87
C ASN A 1111 33.57 -30.69 -3.51
N SER A 1112 33.14 -31.53 -4.46
CA SER A 1112 31.77 -31.57 -4.98
C SER A 1112 30.75 -31.70 -3.84
N GLN A 1113 29.60 -31.04 -3.98
CA GLN A 1113 28.55 -30.96 -2.96
C GLN A 1113 28.96 -30.24 -1.65
N THR A 1114 29.61 -29.07 -1.78
CA THR A 1114 29.89 -28.15 -0.67
C THR A 1114 28.70 -27.24 -0.37
N LEU A 1115 28.28 -27.15 0.90
CA LEU A 1115 27.30 -26.15 1.37
C LEU A 1115 28.02 -24.94 1.97
N LEU A 1116 27.77 -23.74 1.43
CA LEU A 1116 28.27 -22.47 1.96
C LEU A 1116 27.14 -21.75 2.71
N PHE A 1117 27.22 -21.76 4.04
CA PHE A 1117 26.27 -21.10 4.93
C PHE A 1117 26.65 -19.63 5.13
N VAL A 1118 25.73 -18.71 4.84
CA VAL A 1118 25.96 -17.27 4.88
C VAL A 1118 24.90 -16.57 5.73
N PRO A 1119 25.26 -16.01 6.92
CA PRO A 1119 24.31 -15.28 7.76
C PRO A 1119 23.81 -13.96 7.14
N SER A 1120 24.72 -13.19 6.53
CA SER A 1120 24.43 -11.85 5.99
C SER A 1120 23.97 -11.91 4.54
N TYR A 1121 22.85 -11.25 4.23
CA TYR A 1121 22.35 -11.14 2.85
C TYR A 1121 23.34 -10.38 1.94
N PHE A 1122 23.97 -9.32 2.44
CA PHE A 1122 24.99 -8.56 1.70
C PHE A 1122 26.23 -9.42 1.35
N ASP A 1123 26.69 -10.24 2.30
CA ASP A 1123 27.79 -11.18 2.04
C ASP A 1123 27.35 -12.26 1.02
N TYR A 1124 26.10 -12.71 1.05
CA TYR A 1124 25.54 -13.65 0.07
C TYR A 1124 25.47 -13.05 -1.34
N VAL A 1125 25.08 -11.78 -1.49
CA VAL A 1125 25.08 -11.09 -2.79
C VAL A 1125 26.51 -10.93 -3.32
N ARG A 1126 27.45 -10.48 -2.48
CA ARG A 1126 28.88 -10.37 -2.83
C ARG A 1126 29.44 -11.72 -3.32
N LEU A 1127 29.17 -12.81 -2.60
CA LEU A 1127 29.59 -14.16 -2.97
C LEU A 1127 28.92 -14.65 -4.27
N ARG A 1128 27.62 -14.39 -4.46
CA ARG A 1128 26.88 -14.77 -5.66
C ARG A 1128 27.41 -14.07 -6.91
N ASN A 1129 27.56 -12.74 -6.87
CA ASN A 1129 28.05 -11.96 -8.00
C ASN A 1129 29.48 -12.38 -8.37
N PHE A 1130 30.32 -12.62 -7.36
CA PHE A 1130 31.66 -13.14 -7.54
C PHE A 1130 31.70 -14.56 -8.13
N PHE A 1131 30.80 -15.47 -7.70
CA PHE A 1131 30.70 -16.82 -8.29
C PHE A 1131 30.15 -16.82 -9.72
N ASN A 1132 29.24 -15.89 -10.07
CA ASN A 1132 28.87 -15.64 -11.47
C ASN A 1132 30.10 -15.21 -12.28
N LYS A 1133 30.85 -14.22 -11.76
CA LYS A 1133 32.02 -13.61 -12.43
C LYS A 1133 33.23 -14.54 -12.59
N GLU A 1134 33.28 -15.63 -11.83
CA GLU A 1134 34.25 -16.73 -12.00
C GLU A 1134 33.62 -18.02 -12.58
N GLU A 1135 32.45 -17.92 -13.23
CA GLU A 1135 31.72 -18.99 -13.95
C GLU A 1135 31.56 -20.30 -13.17
N MET A 1136 31.31 -20.21 -11.85
CA MET A 1136 31.29 -21.38 -10.98
C MET A 1136 30.01 -22.20 -11.09
N ASN A 1137 30.11 -23.54 -11.00
CA ASN A 1137 28.95 -24.43 -10.93
C ASN A 1137 28.28 -24.40 -9.54
N PHE A 1138 27.48 -23.37 -9.28
CA PHE A 1138 26.77 -23.20 -8.00
C PHE A 1138 25.26 -23.11 -8.14
N GLY A 1139 24.57 -23.48 -7.06
CA GLY A 1139 23.15 -23.26 -6.83
C GLY A 1139 22.94 -22.27 -5.69
N SER A 1140 21.83 -21.53 -5.72
CA SER A 1140 21.54 -20.51 -4.71
C SER A 1140 20.17 -20.71 -4.08
N MET A 1141 20.11 -20.59 -2.75
CA MET A 1141 18.86 -20.54 -1.98
C MET A 1141 18.90 -19.41 -0.95
N CYS A 1142 18.08 -18.40 -1.20
CA CYS A 1142 17.81 -17.29 -0.28
C CYS A 1142 16.30 -17.13 -0.03
N GLU A 1143 15.95 -16.29 0.94
CA GLU A 1143 14.60 -15.92 1.37
C GLU A 1143 13.68 -15.49 0.21
N TYR A 1144 14.20 -14.84 -0.83
CA TYR A 1144 13.45 -14.39 -2.00
C TYR A 1144 13.29 -15.46 -3.10
N SER A 1145 13.82 -16.67 -2.90
CA SER A 1145 13.78 -17.76 -3.87
C SER A 1145 12.37 -18.38 -3.97
N ASN A 1146 11.89 -18.56 -5.20
CA ASN A 1146 10.61 -19.21 -5.46
C ASN A 1146 10.68 -20.73 -5.16
N ASP A 1147 9.61 -21.34 -4.65
CA ASP A 1147 9.52 -22.78 -4.34
C ASP A 1147 10.01 -23.69 -5.50
N LYS A 1148 9.74 -23.30 -6.76
CA LYS A 1148 10.24 -24.01 -7.96
C LYS A 1148 11.77 -23.98 -8.07
N ALA A 1149 12.40 -22.83 -7.79
CA ALA A 1149 13.84 -22.67 -7.84
C ALA A 1149 14.52 -23.42 -6.67
N ILE A 1150 13.94 -23.33 -5.46
CA ILE A 1150 14.36 -24.09 -4.28
C ILE A 1150 14.35 -25.59 -4.56
N ALA A 1151 13.27 -26.12 -5.15
CA ALA A 1151 13.19 -27.52 -5.53
C ALA A 1151 14.28 -27.91 -6.54
N ARG A 1152 14.43 -27.14 -7.62
CA ARG A 1152 15.46 -27.36 -8.65
C ARG A 1152 16.88 -27.35 -8.06
N ALA A 1153 17.22 -26.37 -7.21
CA ALA A 1153 18.53 -26.25 -6.57
C ALA A 1153 18.82 -27.45 -5.65
N ARG A 1154 17.87 -27.84 -4.80
CA ARG A 1154 18.01 -29.00 -3.91
C ARG A 1154 18.19 -30.31 -4.69
N THR A 1155 17.43 -30.50 -5.78
CA THR A 1155 17.57 -31.69 -6.63
C THR A 1155 18.90 -31.71 -7.39
N LYS A 1156 19.32 -30.59 -8.01
CA LYS A 1156 20.64 -30.51 -8.69
C LYS A 1156 21.79 -30.83 -7.73
N PHE A 1157 21.80 -30.23 -6.53
CA PHE A 1157 22.83 -30.47 -5.52
C PHE A 1157 22.84 -31.90 -4.98
N PHE A 1158 21.66 -32.49 -4.72
CA PHE A 1158 21.54 -33.88 -4.24
C PHE A 1158 22.08 -34.91 -5.24
N HIS A 1159 21.92 -34.67 -6.55
CA HIS A 1159 22.45 -35.50 -7.63
C HIS A 1159 23.85 -35.09 -8.12
N SER A 1160 24.60 -34.30 -7.34
CA SER A 1160 25.96 -33.81 -7.68
C SER A 1160 26.06 -33.07 -9.04
N ARG A 1161 24.95 -32.53 -9.57
CA ARG A 1161 24.97 -31.72 -10.80
C ARG A 1161 25.42 -30.27 -10.55
N VAL A 1162 25.58 -29.90 -9.30
CA VAL A 1162 25.95 -28.57 -8.79
C VAL A 1162 26.92 -28.79 -7.64
N ASP A 1163 28.12 -28.22 -7.73
CA ASP A 1163 29.21 -28.48 -6.81
C ASP A 1163 29.12 -27.64 -5.53
N MET A 1164 28.60 -26.42 -5.62
CA MET A 1164 28.47 -25.51 -4.48
C MET A 1164 27.03 -25.03 -4.28
N LEU A 1165 26.61 -24.88 -3.03
CA LEU A 1165 25.27 -24.41 -2.68
C LEU A 1165 25.33 -23.24 -1.70
N LEU A 1166 24.97 -22.04 -2.17
CA LEU A 1166 24.80 -20.85 -1.33
C LEU A 1166 23.48 -20.94 -0.56
N TYR A 1167 23.53 -20.75 0.76
CA TYR A 1167 22.38 -20.95 1.65
C TYR A 1167 22.35 -19.89 2.78
N THR A 1168 21.30 -19.07 2.83
CA THR A 1168 21.20 -17.97 3.81
C THR A 1168 20.60 -18.41 5.16
N GLU A 1169 21.04 -17.79 6.26
CA GLU A 1169 20.46 -18.04 7.60
C GLU A 1169 18.97 -17.67 7.64
N ARG A 1170 18.59 -16.55 7.00
CA ARG A 1170 17.21 -16.08 6.95
C ARG A 1170 16.28 -17.04 6.19
N PHE A 1171 16.77 -17.65 5.11
CA PHE A 1171 16.05 -18.73 4.42
C PHE A 1171 15.87 -19.96 5.32
N HIS A 1172 16.91 -20.33 6.06
CA HIS A 1172 16.87 -21.44 7.02
C HIS A 1172 15.87 -21.18 8.16
N PHE A 1173 15.83 -19.95 8.70
CA PHE A 1173 14.89 -19.52 9.74
C PHE A 1173 13.43 -19.69 9.30
N TYR A 1174 13.01 -19.13 8.14
CA TYR A 1174 11.62 -19.19 7.70
C TYR A 1174 11.17 -20.56 7.14
N ARG A 1175 12.05 -21.30 6.47
CA ARG A 1175 11.65 -22.53 5.77
C ARG A 1175 12.04 -23.83 6.48
N ARG A 1176 13.16 -23.84 7.23
CA ARG A 1176 13.73 -25.00 7.93
C ARG A 1176 13.73 -26.29 7.10
N TYR A 1177 14.38 -26.23 5.93
CA TYR A 1177 14.53 -27.40 5.06
C TYR A 1177 15.80 -28.18 5.40
N LYS A 1178 15.66 -29.48 5.75
CA LYS A 1178 16.79 -30.41 5.74
C LYS A 1178 17.38 -30.49 4.33
N ILE A 1179 18.67 -30.19 4.21
CA ILE A 1179 19.45 -30.37 2.98
C ILE A 1179 20.12 -31.74 3.04
N ARG A 1180 20.24 -32.42 1.90
CA ARG A 1180 20.80 -33.77 1.77
C ARG A 1180 21.89 -33.78 0.70
N GLY A 1181 22.87 -34.65 0.85
CA GLY A 1181 24.00 -34.79 -0.08
C GLY A 1181 25.15 -33.82 0.18
N ILE A 1182 25.15 -33.06 1.28
CA ILE A 1182 26.30 -32.24 1.68
C ILE A 1182 27.49 -33.16 1.98
N ARG A 1183 28.69 -32.83 1.48
CA ARG A 1183 29.95 -33.48 1.91
C ARG A 1183 30.81 -32.55 2.76
N HIS A 1184 30.99 -31.32 2.28
CA HIS A 1184 31.78 -30.29 2.94
C HIS A 1184 30.85 -29.16 3.38
N LEU A 1185 31.06 -28.66 4.59
CA LEU A 1185 30.27 -27.60 5.20
C LEU A 1185 31.18 -26.42 5.50
N VAL A 1186 30.86 -25.25 4.93
CA VAL A 1186 31.62 -24.02 5.15
C VAL A 1186 30.70 -22.96 5.74
N PHE A 1187 30.95 -22.57 6.98
CA PHE A 1187 30.31 -21.41 7.61
C PHE A 1187 31.12 -20.16 7.28
N TYR A 1188 30.62 -19.36 6.35
CA TYR A 1188 31.24 -18.08 5.96
C TYR A 1188 31.24 -17.07 7.12
N SER A 1189 30.24 -17.15 8.00
CA SER A 1189 30.27 -16.60 9.36
C SER A 1189 29.38 -17.48 10.25
N LEU A 1190 29.55 -17.38 11.57
CA LEU A 1190 28.71 -18.09 12.54
C LEU A 1190 27.24 -17.65 12.44
N PRO A 1191 26.28 -18.59 12.60
CA PRO A 1191 24.86 -18.24 12.67
C PRO A 1191 24.56 -17.34 13.89
N GLN A 1192 23.53 -16.51 13.77
CA GLN A 1192 22.98 -15.71 14.87
C GLN A 1192 22.36 -16.62 15.95
N TYR A 1193 21.68 -17.71 15.53
CA TYR A 1193 21.09 -18.69 16.44
C TYR A 1193 22.06 -19.88 16.67
N PRO A 1194 22.61 -20.08 17.88
CA PRO A 1194 23.67 -21.08 18.10
C PRO A 1194 23.29 -22.53 17.76
N HIS A 1195 22.02 -22.90 17.88
CA HIS A 1195 21.56 -24.27 17.59
C HIS A 1195 21.40 -24.55 16.08
N PHE A 1196 21.45 -23.53 15.21
CA PHE A 1196 21.48 -23.74 13.76
C PHE A 1196 22.80 -24.38 13.34
N TYR A 1197 23.90 -24.08 14.07
CA TYR A 1197 25.21 -24.68 13.85
C TYR A 1197 25.15 -26.21 14.01
N SER A 1198 24.61 -26.67 15.15
CA SER A 1198 24.46 -28.11 15.42
C SER A 1198 23.46 -28.78 14.49
N GLU A 1199 22.32 -28.14 14.16
CA GLU A 1199 21.35 -28.70 13.19
C GLU A 1199 21.99 -28.91 11.80
N ILE A 1200 22.73 -27.93 11.29
CA ILE A 1200 23.30 -27.99 9.93
C ILE A 1200 24.50 -28.95 9.87
N CYS A 1201 25.33 -29.02 10.91
CA CYS A 1201 26.32 -30.10 11.05
C CYS A 1201 25.64 -31.49 11.05
N ASN A 1202 24.49 -31.62 11.72
CA ASN A 1202 23.71 -32.86 11.75
C ASN A 1202 22.99 -33.19 10.43
N PHE A 1203 23.03 -32.34 9.40
CA PHE A 1203 22.60 -32.72 8.05
C PHE A 1203 23.57 -33.69 7.38
N LEU A 1204 24.84 -33.72 7.81
CA LEU A 1204 25.87 -34.64 7.30
C LEU A 1204 25.62 -36.11 7.70
N VAL A 1205 24.77 -36.40 8.69
CA VAL A 1205 24.37 -37.77 9.09
C VAL A 1205 23.89 -38.60 7.89
N ASP A 1206 23.12 -38.00 6.98
CA ASP A 1206 22.56 -38.68 5.81
C ASP A 1206 23.67 -39.05 4.79
N THR A 1207 24.80 -38.35 4.80
CA THR A 1207 25.97 -38.61 3.94
C THR A 1207 26.87 -39.68 4.54
N CYS A 1208 27.24 -39.56 5.82
CA CYS A 1208 28.10 -40.55 6.50
C CYS A 1208 27.49 -41.96 6.48
N LYS A 1209 26.17 -42.08 6.58
CA LYS A 1209 25.43 -43.36 6.48
C LYS A 1209 25.42 -43.96 5.07
N ARG A 1210 25.68 -43.17 4.02
CA ARG A 1210 25.66 -43.62 2.62
C ARG A 1210 27.04 -43.92 2.06
N GLN A 1211 28.06 -43.18 2.49
CA GLN A 1211 29.43 -43.30 1.98
C GLN A 1211 30.44 -43.25 3.14
N PRO A 1212 30.56 -44.33 3.93
CA PRO A 1212 31.41 -44.37 5.12
C PRO A 1212 32.93 -44.28 4.83
N GLN A 1213 33.34 -44.30 3.56
CA GLN A 1213 34.74 -44.17 3.15
C GLN A 1213 35.19 -42.72 2.87
N LEU A 1214 34.28 -41.74 2.85
CA LEU A 1214 34.64 -40.32 2.72
C LEU A 1214 34.39 -39.58 4.03
N SER A 1215 35.41 -38.88 4.53
CA SER A 1215 35.31 -38.04 5.73
C SER A 1215 34.65 -36.68 5.41
N PRO A 1216 33.57 -36.30 6.11
CA PRO A 1216 33.01 -34.96 6.00
C PRO A 1216 33.92 -33.93 6.69
N THR A 1217 33.88 -32.68 6.23
CA THR A 1217 34.68 -31.58 6.79
C THR A 1217 33.82 -30.37 7.14
N CYS A 1218 33.99 -29.79 8.33
CA CYS A 1218 33.39 -28.50 8.69
C CYS A 1218 34.48 -27.43 8.82
N THR A 1219 34.37 -26.35 8.03
CA THR A 1219 35.25 -25.18 8.08
C THR A 1219 34.46 -23.95 8.48
N VAL A 1220 35.00 -23.15 9.41
CA VAL A 1220 34.29 -22.05 10.04
C VAL A 1220 35.17 -20.79 10.03
N LEU A 1221 34.63 -19.67 9.57
CA LEU A 1221 35.30 -18.37 9.65
C LEU A 1221 34.80 -17.58 10.87
N ILE A 1222 35.73 -17.10 11.70
CA ILE A 1222 35.44 -16.29 12.89
C ILE A 1222 36.29 -15.02 12.93
N ASP A 1223 35.73 -13.91 13.40
CA ASP A 1223 36.45 -12.68 13.71
C ASP A 1223 36.41 -12.42 15.23
N LYS A 1224 37.33 -11.59 15.75
CA LYS A 1224 37.38 -11.16 17.17
C LYS A 1224 36.07 -10.51 17.65
N TYR A 1225 35.26 -10.00 16.73
CA TYR A 1225 33.95 -9.40 17.02
C TYR A 1225 32.78 -10.41 17.09
N ASP A 1226 32.94 -11.64 16.57
CA ASP A 1226 31.89 -12.68 16.61
C ASP A 1226 31.77 -13.38 17.99
N PHE A 1227 32.43 -12.86 19.04
CA PHE A 1227 32.50 -13.48 20.38
C PHE A 1227 31.14 -13.95 20.93
N TYR A 1228 30.08 -13.16 20.82
CA TYR A 1228 28.77 -13.58 21.35
C TYR A 1228 28.22 -14.82 20.63
N LYS A 1229 28.31 -14.88 19.30
CA LYS A 1229 27.91 -16.06 18.51
C LYS A 1229 28.78 -17.28 18.87
N LEU A 1230 30.11 -17.09 18.92
CA LEU A 1230 31.06 -18.14 19.27
C LEU A 1230 30.82 -18.68 20.68
N SER A 1231 30.54 -17.80 21.65
CA SER A 1231 30.25 -18.17 23.04
C SER A 1231 28.99 -19.05 23.18
N GLY A 1232 27.99 -18.88 22.30
CA GLY A 1232 26.83 -19.77 22.25
C GLY A 1232 27.12 -21.15 21.66
N ILE A 1233 28.11 -21.24 20.76
CA ILE A 1233 28.44 -22.48 20.03
C ILE A 1233 29.48 -23.33 20.77
N VAL A 1234 30.58 -22.76 21.26
CA VAL A 1234 31.64 -23.51 21.97
C VAL A 1234 31.63 -23.30 23.50
N GLY A 1235 30.79 -22.39 24.01
CA GLY A 1235 30.80 -21.96 25.41
C GLY A 1235 31.81 -20.83 25.68
N SER A 1236 31.47 -19.88 26.55
CA SER A 1236 32.23 -18.65 26.79
C SER A 1236 33.71 -18.86 27.16
N ASN A 1237 34.03 -19.96 27.86
CA ASN A 1237 35.40 -20.26 28.25
C ASN A 1237 36.26 -20.69 27.04
N LYS A 1238 35.78 -21.66 26.23
CA LYS A 1238 36.47 -22.06 24.99
C LYS A 1238 36.56 -20.89 24.01
N ALA A 1239 35.49 -20.10 23.89
CA ALA A 1239 35.44 -18.91 23.03
C ALA A 1239 36.52 -17.87 23.41
N ASN A 1240 36.68 -17.57 24.71
CA ASN A 1240 37.75 -16.70 25.19
C ASN A 1240 39.13 -17.25 24.83
N THR A 1241 39.39 -18.54 25.11
CA THR A 1241 40.69 -19.19 24.81
C THR A 1241 41.02 -19.20 23.31
N MET A 1242 40.03 -19.41 22.44
CA MET A 1242 40.21 -19.33 20.99
C MET A 1242 40.56 -17.90 20.54
N LEU A 1243 39.80 -16.90 20.98
CA LEU A 1243 40.05 -15.52 20.59
C LEU A 1243 41.35 -14.94 21.16
N SER A 1244 41.81 -15.38 22.35
CA SER A 1244 43.06 -14.92 22.98
C SER A 1244 44.31 -15.72 22.58
N SER A 1245 44.17 -16.83 21.87
CA SER A 1245 45.31 -17.65 21.44
C SER A 1245 46.20 -16.95 20.41
N GLU A 1246 47.49 -17.26 20.38
CA GLU A 1246 48.39 -16.80 19.31
C GLU A 1246 48.12 -17.53 17.97
N LYS A 1247 47.48 -18.71 17.99
CA LYS A 1247 47.18 -19.48 16.78
C LYS A 1247 45.92 -18.97 16.08
N ASP A 1248 45.99 -18.73 14.76
CA ASP A 1248 44.85 -18.34 13.93
C ASP A 1248 43.98 -19.53 13.45
N VAL A 1249 44.29 -20.77 13.87
CA VAL A 1249 43.51 -21.96 13.51
C VAL A 1249 43.31 -22.84 14.73
N HIS A 1250 42.05 -23.24 14.96
CA HIS A 1250 41.67 -24.19 16.00
C HIS A 1250 40.91 -25.36 15.38
N LEU A 1251 41.30 -26.58 15.73
CA LEU A 1251 40.52 -27.78 15.47
C LEU A 1251 39.79 -28.14 16.76
N LEU A 1252 38.50 -28.45 16.66
CA LEU A 1252 37.73 -29.14 17.69
C LEU A 1252 37.24 -30.47 17.12
N LEU A 1253 37.32 -31.54 17.92
CA LEU A 1253 36.64 -32.79 17.65
C LEU A 1253 35.34 -32.84 18.45
N THR A 1254 34.43 -33.70 18.01
CA THR A 1254 33.05 -33.79 18.54
C THR A 1254 32.95 -34.29 19.98
N ASP A 1255 34.05 -34.86 20.48
CA ASP A 1255 34.16 -35.50 21.79
C ASP A 1255 34.89 -34.61 22.84
N ASP A 1256 35.26 -33.36 22.48
CA ASP A 1256 35.98 -32.37 23.30
C ASP A 1256 35.09 -31.28 23.96
#